data_AF-A0A2N1JDZ2-F1
#
_entry.id   AF-A0A2N1JDZ2-F1
#
_cell.length_a   1.000
_cell.length_b   1.000
_cell.length_c   1.000
_cell.angle_alpha   90.00
_cell.angle_beta   90.00
_cell.angle_gamma   90.00
#
_symmetry.space_group_name_H-M   'P 1'
#
loop_
_entity.id
_entity.type
_entity.pdbx_description
1 polymer ?
#
loop_
_entity_poly.entity_id
_entity_poly.type
_entity_poly.pdbx_seq_one_letter_code
_entity_poly.pdbx_strand_id
1 'polypeptide(L)'
;MDPPRYDDDSDMESQDDHWTNVHLGLADGELEQGDEENPLVSRIGGRPAWLPLAPQNLPQESLILLVEIFAPLENSAYDRDLLVWGCANAVCQRVEAGSVRVIRMLKYNTRWAAKLEKKKQKQAVRVARVAERKQQEQDAETERVRRELEKNPFTMSDNPKAQSLFTSSLFANAPSHENSAPENAQSPMDDDDDDDDDDDDDDEDDEDDYDEEARLAEEEAIKQSIAAQREQLGLDKDWARSVTQYTPPLYLNTISEPATQEETLQAPAESVIQRAAELSADASLSGKEEYEKMVLDGIDSTFERFTRRIRAEPRQVVRYEFGGVPLPFSAQGSIFRMLWPDPQKPMREDAVPPCPLCGAPRVFEMQLMPNLANLLRAERIDDTDVQQPKDAAEAEKQRRAQIENTLGLGSAKDGRRVARIDEKLAQKQDGILWSLEFFPPKTSDGMANLYARIERMTAKLHPGWVHVTWGSGGSTRDISLELAVRVQNGFFDPSMNWRAELDNSGPRTGGCDVCLHMTCTDVERSFLDTALADAKRYGICNILALRGDPPRGEESWIATDQQFQTSIDLVKYVRKQHGDAFCIGVAGYPEGLSGHTPEDVARDIGFLKQKQDAGAQFIVTQFFYEPEKFHTWHARCRAHGITIPIIPGVMPIQNYHSFRRMTNLCRLQVPTPLLEALEPIKTDDASVKDVGVQVAHTIVDQVHKQDQIAAFHLYTLNLEKSVTRVITGAKAGAGELRAEKGALVRSPADWEWDEFPNGRYGDSRSPAFGELDGYGASLKVPPEEAMRLWGTPVDESDIRRIFTNYVKGSLACIPWCDVPVWDETAPLLPALTRLNDGKGWWTVGSQPAVNGIDSSDPTYGFGPKNGFIFQKSFVEMFMSEKDKRALVERIGQSETPITFYAAMHDPASFETNVGEHGLNAVTWGVFPGKEVAQSTIIEAQSFMAWRDEAFAIWREWELLFPPRSASRKFLRAIHDTYWLVTVVHHDYKDADGLWRFLTQA
;
A
#
# COMPACT_ATOMS: atom_id res chain seq x y z
N MET A 1 27.34 -50.50 -3.88
CA MET A 1 28.05 -49.20 -3.94
C MET A 1 27.08 -48.20 -3.37
N ASP A 2 27.23 -48.07 -2.08
CA ASP A 2 26.46 -47.26 -1.16
C ASP A 2 26.58 -45.77 -1.49
N PRO A 3 25.59 -44.95 -1.13
CA PRO A 3 25.77 -43.51 -1.06
C PRO A 3 26.71 -43.18 0.12
N PRO A 4 27.78 -42.39 -0.06
CA PRO A 4 28.55 -41.89 1.06
C PRO A 4 27.94 -40.60 1.61
N ARG A 5 27.48 -40.70 2.87
CA ARG A 5 27.75 -39.83 4.02
C ARG A 5 27.81 -38.32 3.79
N TYR A 6 26.83 -37.61 4.37
CA TYR A 6 27.00 -36.24 4.84
C TYR A 6 27.15 -36.30 6.36
N ASP A 7 28.35 -36.03 6.84
CA ASP A 7 28.61 -35.43 8.16
C ASP A 7 29.59 -34.30 7.90
N ASP A 8 29.18 -33.07 8.13
CA ASP A 8 29.99 -32.12 8.88
C ASP A 8 29.08 -31.03 9.44
N ASP A 9 28.95 -31.06 10.76
CA ASP A 9 28.37 -30.04 11.60
C ASP A 9 29.14 -28.72 11.43
N SER A 10 28.43 -27.64 11.16
CA SER A 10 28.93 -26.30 11.48
C SER A 10 27.80 -25.47 12.08
N ASP A 11 27.77 -25.47 13.41
CA ASP A 11 27.33 -24.40 14.30
C ASP A 11 26.65 -23.19 13.63
N MET A 12 25.32 -23.23 13.55
CA MET A 12 24.53 -22.03 13.79
C MET A 12 23.80 -22.23 15.12
N GLU A 13 24.45 -21.79 16.20
CA GLU A 13 23.74 -21.46 17.43
C GLU A 13 22.57 -20.55 17.08
N SER A 14 21.40 -21.00 17.52
CA SER A 14 20.08 -20.40 17.35
C SER A 14 20.08 -18.91 17.67
N GLN A 15 19.55 -18.10 16.75
CA GLN A 15 18.94 -16.83 17.14
C GLN A 15 17.75 -17.19 18.04
N ASP A 16 17.87 -16.95 19.33
CA ASP A 16 16.78 -17.09 20.30
C ASP A 16 15.61 -16.18 19.89
N ASP A 17 14.60 -16.76 19.25
CA ASP A 17 13.30 -16.13 19.05
C ASP A 17 12.64 -15.95 20.43
N HIS A 18 12.82 -14.78 21.04
CA HIS A 18 12.12 -14.43 22.28
C HIS A 18 10.62 -14.24 21.99
N TRP A 19 9.81 -15.23 22.35
CA TRP A 19 8.35 -15.10 22.43
C TRP A 19 7.94 -14.59 23.81
N THR A 20 6.86 -13.81 23.89
CA THR A 20 6.28 -13.39 25.17
C THR A 20 5.27 -14.42 25.69
N ASN A 21 4.93 -14.37 26.98
CA ASN A 21 3.90 -15.22 27.58
C ASN A 21 2.46 -14.81 27.21
N VAL A 22 2.30 -13.77 26.39
CA VAL A 22 1.01 -13.29 25.89
C VAL A 22 0.61 -14.11 24.67
N HIS A 23 -0.64 -14.55 24.60
CA HIS A 23 -1.19 -15.26 23.46
C HIS A 23 -2.12 -14.37 22.63
N LEU A 24 -2.04 -14.51 21.30
CA LEU A 24 -2.90 -13.85 20.30
C LEU A 24 -3.92 -14.86 19.78
N GLY A 25 -5.21 -14.53 19.90
CA GLY A 25 -6.30 -15.29 19.30
C GLY A 25 -6.58 -14.81 17.88
N LEU A 26 -6.54 -15.73 16.91
CA LEU A 26 -6.77 -15.51 15.48
C LEU A 26 -8.00 -16.29 15.01
N ALA A 27 -8.77 -15.71 14.09
CA ALA A 27 -9.89 -16.42 13.47
C ALA A 27 -9.38 -17.45 12.43
N ASP A 28 -9.82 -18.70 12.57
CA ASP A 28 -9.29 -19.87 11.84
C ASP A 28 -10.39 -20.73 11.21
N GLY A 29 -11.21 -20.12 10.34
CA GLY A 29 -12.23 -20.85 9.57
C GLY A 29 -13.52 -21.17 10.32
N GLU A 30 -14.50 -21.73 9.61
CA GLU A 30 -15.83 -22.08 10.15
C GLU A 30 -15.78 -23.33 11.03
N LEU A 31 -16.66 -23.40 12.05
CA LEU A 31 -16.78 -24.58 12.90
C LEU A 31 -17.33 -25.80 12.17
N GLU A 32 -16.80 -26.98 12.49
CA GLU A 32 -17.34 -28.25 12.03
C GLU A 32 -18.65 -28.64 12.76
N GLN A 33 -19.40 -29.57 12.16
CA GLN A 33 -20.72 -29.96 12.65
C GLN A 33 -20.65 -30.62 14.04
N GLY A 34 -21.18 -29.93 15.05
CA GLY A 34 -21.23 -30.41 16.44
C GLY A 34 -20.25 -29.70 17.38
N ASP A 35 -19.23 -29.03 16.84
CA ASP A 35 -18.25 -28.30 17.64
C ASP A 35 -18.80 -27.01 18.24
N GLU A 36 -19.88 -26.47 17.67
CA GLU A 36 -20.60 -25.34 18.27
C GLU A 36 -21.22 -25.70 19.64
N GLU A 37 -21.46 -27.00 19.89
CA GLU A 37 -21.96 -27.48 21.17
C GLU A 37 -20.82 -27.98 22.09
N ASN A 38 -19.57 -27.95 21.61
CA ASN A 38 -18.38 -28.41 22.32
C ASN A 38 -17.68 -27.22 23.05
N PRO A 39 -17.73 -27.18 24.38
CA PRO A 39 -17.17 -26.10 25.21
C PRO A 39 -15.67 -26.21 25.46
N LEU A 40 -15.04 -27.27 24.95
CA LEU A 40 -13.58 -27.37 24.90
C LEU A 40 -13.02 -26.61 23.69
N VAL A 41 -13.88 -26.10 22.81
CA VAL A 41 -13.51 -25.40 21.57
C VAL A 41 -13.56 -23.89 21.80
N SER A 42 -12.39 -23.25 21.77
CA SER A 42 -12.30 -21.80 21.72
C SER A 42 -12.76 -21.27 20.36
N ARG A 43 -13.61 -20.23 20.36
CA ARG A 43 -14.31 -19.77 19.15
C ARG A 43 -14.84 -18.35 19.25
N ILE A 44 -15.16 -17.80 18.08
CA ILE A 44 -15.76 -16.48 17.87
C ILE A 44 -17.22 -16.67 17.47
N GLY A 45 -18.13 -15.98 18.16
CA GLY A 45 -19.58 -16.06 17.87
C GLY A 45 -20.20 -17.42 18.19
N GLY A 46 -21.39 -17.67 17.63
CA GLY A 46 -22.16 -18.90 17.89
C GLY A 46 -22.95 -18.91 19.20
N ARG A 47 -23.51 -20.08 19.52
CA ARG A 47 -24.27 -20.33 20.76
C ARG A 47 -23.33 -20.71 21.89
N PRO A 48 -23.57 -20.25 23.13
CA PRO A 48 -22.74 -20.68 24.25
C PRO A 48 -22.82 -22.18 24.49
N ALA A 49 -21.67 -22.82 24.64
CA ALA A 49 -21.59 -24.20 25.09
C ALA A 49 -21.63 -24.27 26.63
N TRP A 50 -22.00 -25.43 27.18
CA TRP A 50 -22.06 -25.71 28.63
C TRP A 50 -22.92 -24.85 29.57
N LEU A 51 -23.60 -23.77 29.16
CA LEU A 51 -24.45 -22.98 30.08
C LEU A 51 -25.80 -23.69 30.35
N PRO A 52 -26.05 -24.23 31.57
CA PRO A 52 -27.22 -25.07 31.81
C PRO A 52 -28.50 -24.29 32.14
N LEU A 53 -28.39 -23.02 32.52
CA LEU A 53 -29.51 -22.13 32.84
C LEU A 53 -29.15 -20.69 32.44
N ALA A 54 -30.15 -19.89 32.08
CA ALA A 54 -29.96 -18.45 31.86
C ALA A 54 -29.34 -17.82 33.13
N PRO A 55 -28.19 -17.14 33.02
CA PRO A 55 -27.58 -16.51 34.19
C PRO A 55 -28.53 -15.48 34.79
N GLN A 56 -28.79 -15.55 36.09
CA GLN A 56 -29.84 -14.76 36.78
C GLN A 56 -29.68 -13.24 36.67
N ASN A 57 -28.53 -12.76 36.16
CA ASN A 57 -28.17 -11.34 36.05
C ASN A 57 -27.82 -10.90 34.61
N LEU A 58 -28.07 -11.72 33.58
CA LEU A 58 -27.95 -11.26 32.20
C LEU A 58 -29.30 -10.69 31.72
N PRO A 59 -29.35 -9.47 31.16
CA PRO A 59 -30.52 -9.02 30.41
C PRO A 59 -30.73 -9.97 29.22
N GLN A 60 -31.83 -10.73 29.26
CA GLN A 60 -32.08 -11.87 28.36
C GLN A 60 -32.24 -11.49 26.89
N GLU A 61 -32.47 -10.22 26.56
CA GLU A 61 -32.93 -9.81 25.21
C GLU A 61 -31.92 -9.00 24.39
N SER A 62 -30.69 -8.72 24.88
CA SER A 62 -29.78 -7.82 24.14
C SER A 62 -28.30 -8.17 24.14
N LEU A 63 -27.87 -9.20 24.89
CA LEU A 63 -26.47 -9.64 24.94
C LEU A 63 -26.23 -10.82 24.01
N ILE A 64 -25.22 -10.72 23.17
CA ILE A 64 -24.81 -11.73 22.17
C ILE A 64 -23.39 -12.20 22.50
N LEU A 65 -23.13 -13.50 22.36
CA LEU A 65 -21.82 -14.10 22.61
C LEU A 65 -20.82 -13.63 21.54
N LEU A 66 -19.76 -12.95 21.96
CA LEU A 66 -18.68 -12.46 21.10
C LEU A 66 -17.60 -13.51 20.93
N VAL A 67 -17.10 -14.07 22.04
CA VAL A 67 -16.00 -15.05 22.08
C VAL A 67 -16.23 -16.03 23.24
N GLU A 68 -15.93 -17.30 23.02
CA GLU A 68 -15.84 -18.36 24.02
C GLU A 68 -14.39 -18.88 24.03
N ILE A 69 -13.77 -18.95 25.21
CA ILE A 69 -12.36 -19.37 25.36
C ILE A 69 -12.28 -20.45 26.43
N PHE A 70 -11.91 -21.65 25.98
CA PHE A 70 -11.51 -22.72 26.88
C PHE A 70 -10.14 -22.40 27.48
N ALA A 71 -10.08 -22.24 28.79
CA ALA A 71 -8.92 -21.73 29.51
C ALA A 71 -8.64 -22.60 30.73
N PRO A 72 -8.15 -23.84 30.56
CA PRO A 72 -8.03 -24.82 31.64
C PRO A 72 -7.24 -24.26 32.84
N LEU A 73 -7.59 -24.71 34.05
CA LEU A 73 -6.87 -24.33 35.26
C LEU A 73 -5.80 -25.37 35.54
N GLU A 74 -4.54 -24.97 35.41
CA GLU A 74 -3.41 -25.81 35.79
C GLU A 74 -3.53 -26.27 37.25
N ASN A 75 -3.26 -27.56 37.49
CA ASN A 75 -3.31 -28.18 38.82
C ASN A 75 -4.66 -28.11 39.55
N SER A 76 -5.76 -27.85 38.82
CA SER A 76 -7.12 -27.80 39.37
C SER A 76 -7.96 -28.97 38.85
N ALA A 77 -8.83 -29.53 39.69
CA ALA A 77 -9.81 -30.54 39.29
C ALA A 77 -10.98 -30.00 38.44
N TYR A 78 -10.90 -28.74 38.00
CA TYR A 78 -11.98 -28.04 37.33
C TYR A 78 -11.50 -27.49 35.98
N ASP A 79 -12.29 -27.76 34.95
CA ASP A 79 -12.21 -27.08 33.67
C ASP A 79 -12.77 -25.66 33.81
N ARG A 80 -12.16 -24.70 33.10
CA ARG A 80 -12.59 -23.30 33.11
C ARG A 80 -12.85 -22.84 31.68
N ASP A 81 -13.99 -22.19 31.52
CA ASP A 81 -14.44 -21.61 30.27
C ASP A 81 -14.86 -20.15 30.51
N LEU A 82 -14.51 -19.28 29.57
CA LEU A 82 -14.76 -17.84 29.61
C LEU A 82 -15.64 -17.43 28.44
N LEU A 83 -16.85 -16.99 28.76
CA LEU A 83 -17.82 -16.55 27.77
C LEU A 83 -17.95 -15.02 27.83
N VAL A 84 -17.65 -14.37 26.71
CA VAL A 84 -17.65 -12.91 26.59
C VAL A 84 -18.86 -12.47 25.80
N TRP A 85 -19.73 -11.69 26.43
CA TRP A 85 -21.00 -11.25 25.90
C TRP A 85 -20.98 -9.74 25.65
N GLY A 86 -21.50 -9.31 24.51
CA GLY A 86 -21.62 -7.90 24.14
C GLY A 86 -23.05 -7.51 23.84
N CYS A 87 -23.43 -6.29 24.21
CA CYS A 87 -24.75 -5.76 23.88
C CYS A 87 -24.74 -5.19 22.47
N ALA A 88 -25.65 -5.70 21.65
CA ALA A 88 -25.83 -5.18 20.29
C ALA A 88 -26.53 -3.81 20.26
N ASN A 89 -27.22 -3.42 21.34
CA ASN A 89 -27.96 -2.16 21.39
C ASN A 89 -27.03 -0.97 21.63
N ALA A 90 -27.03 -0.01 20.69
CA ALA A 90 -26.19 1.19 20.72
C ALA A 90 -26.43 2.08 21.96
N VAL A 91 -27.64 2.06 22.55
CA VAL A 91 -27.94 2.79 23.80
C VAL A 91 -27.22 2.14 24.97
N CYS A 92 -27.20 0.82 25.04
CA CYS A 92 -26.47 0.08 26.08
C CYS A 92 -24.94 0.27 25.95
N GLN A 93 -24.43 0.39 24.73
CA GLN A 93 -23.02 0.69 24.44
C GLN A 93 -22.54 2.05 24.94
N ARG A 94 -23.45 3.01 25.15
CA ARG A 94 -23.13 4.39 25.60
C ARG A 94 -23.25 4.60 27.11
N VAL A 95 -23.63 3.57 27.88
CA VAL A 95 -23.75 3.66 29.34
C VAL A 95 -22.46 3.13 29.98
N GLU A 96 -21.85 3.92 30.88
CA GLU A 96 -20.60 3.56 31.59
C GLU A 96 -20.67 2.22 32.35
N ALA A 97 -21.86 1.77 32.75
CA ALA A 97 -22.08 0.53 33.51
C ALA A 97 -22.12 -0.78 32.67
N GLY A 98 -21.62 -0.74 31.45
CA GLY A 98 -21.10 -1.92 30.76
C GLY A 98 -22.04 -2.52 29.73
N SER A 99 -21.59 -2.45 28.48
CA SER A 99 -22.12 -3.16 27.33
C SER A 99 -21.52 -4.55 27.15
N VAL A 100 -20.47 -4.89 27.91
CA VAL A 100 -19.81 -6.19 27.86
C VAL A 100 -19.96 -6.90 29.21
N ARG A 101 -20.19 -8.21 29.18
CA ARG A 101 -20.26 -9.08 30.36
C ARG A 101 -19.42 -10.32 30.12
N VAL A 102 -18.56 -10.66 31.07
CA VAL A 102 -17.77 -11.90 31.02
C VAL A 102 -18.30 -12.85 32.07
N ILE A 103 -18.57 -14.08 31.67
CA ILE A 103 -19.02 -15.15 32.54
C ILE A 103 -17.94 -16.19 32.58
N ARG A 104 -17.46 -16.48 33.80
CA ARG A 104 -16.53 -17.56 34.06
C ARG A 104 -17.30 -18.77 34.55
N MET A 105 -17.17 -19.88 33.85
CA MET A 105 -17.68 -21.17 34.29
C MET A 105 -16.54 -22.04 34.82
N LEU A 106 -16.87 -22.83 35.84
CA LEU A 106 -15.99 -23.86 36.39
C LEU A 106 -16.76 -25.16 36.44
N LYS A 107 -16.27 -26.19 35.77
CA LYS A 107 -16.89 -27.52 35.77
C LYS A 107 -15.93 -28.54 36.36
N TYR A 108 -16.39 -29.30 37.34
CA TYR A 108 -15.56 -30.35 37.93
C TYR A 108 -15.30 -31.45 36.90
N ASN A 109 -14.03 -31.66 36.58
CA ASN A 109 -13.58 -32.70 35.67
C ASN A 109 -13.14 -33.90 36.52
N THR A 110 -14.05 -34.87 36.67
CA THR A 110 -13.83 -36.07 37.49
C THR A 110 -12.58 -36.85 37.07
N ARG A 111 -12.26 -36.88 35.78
CA ARG A 111 -11.10 -37.57 35.23
C ARG A 111 -9.80 -36.84 35.55
N TRP A 112 -9.75 -35.54 35.31
CA TRP A 112 -8.57 -34.74 35.64
C TRP A 112 -8.34 -34.65 37.14
N ALA A 113 -9.41 -34.64 37.95
CA ALA A 113 -9.33 -34.77 39.40
C ALA A 113 -8.68 -36.08 39.83
N ALA A 114 -9.05 -37.20 39.20
CA ALA A 114 -8.43 -38.51 39.46
C ALA A 114 -6.96 -38.55 39.00
N LYS A 115 -6.63 -37.95 37.84
CA LYS A 115 -5.25 -37.82 37.35
C LYS A 115 -4.39 -36.97 38.29
N LEU A 116 -4.93 -35.84 38.78
CA LEU A 116 -4.29 -34.99 39.79
C LEU A 116 -4.10 -35.69 41.14
N GLU A 117 -5.07 -36.48 41.59
CA GLU A 117 -4.95 -37.25 42.83
C GLU A 117 -3.86 -38.33 42.70
N LYS A 118 -3.79 -39.01 41.55
CA LYS A 118 -2.72 -39.97 41.24
C LYS A 118 -1.34 -39.29 41.16
N LYS A 119 -1.26 -38.10 40.54
CA LYS A 119 -0.04 -37.28 40.48
C LYS A 119 0.40 -36.81 41.87
N LYS A 120 -0.55 -36.35 42.72
CA LYS A 120 -0.28 -36.00 44.12
C LYS A 120 0.17 -37.20 44.95
N GLN A 121 -0.39 -38.38 44.74
CA GLN A 121 0.04 -39.61 45.40
C GLN A 121 1.45 -40.02 44.97
N LYS A 122 1.75 -40.02 43.66
CA LYS A 122 3.11 -40.25 43.13
C LYS A 122 4.12 -39.24 43.70
N GLN A 123 3.76 -37.96 43.72
CA GLN A 123 4.61 -36.89 44.25
C GLN A 123 4.80 -37.01 45.77
N ALA A 124 3.77 -37.38 46.53
CA ALA A 124 3.87 -37.65 47.97
C ALA A 124 4.77 -38.84 48.28
N VAL A 125 4.70 -39.91 47.47
CA VAL A 125 5.60 -41.08 47.58
C VAL A 125 7.04 -40.68 47.23
N ARG A 126 7.25 -39.88 46.17
CA ARG A 126 8.58 -39.36 45.80
C ARG A 126 9.16 -38.45 46.89
N VAL A 127 8.36 -37.54 47.44
CA VAL A 127 8.77 -36.66 48.55
C VAL A 127 9.04 -37.46 49.82
N ALA A 128 8.24 -38.48 50.12
CA ALA A 128 8.48 -39.38 51.25
C ALA A 128 9.79 -40.17 51.06
N ARG A 129 10.05 -40.72 49.87
CA ARG A 129 11.31 -41.43 49.54
C ARG A 129 12.53 -40.52 49.64
N VAL A 130 12.43 -39.27 49.17
CA VAL A 130 13.49 -38.26 49.30
C VAL A 130 13.68 -37.82 50.76
N ALA A 131 12.61 -37.66 51.53
CA ALA A 131 12.67 -37.32 52.95
C ALA A 131 13.27 -38.46 53.78
N GLU A 132 12.93 -39.71 53.46
CA GLU A 132 13.48 -40.91 54.10
C GLU A 132 14.96 -41.09 53.76
N ARG A 133 15.37 -40.81 52.51
CA ARG A 133 16.79 -40.79 52.10
C ARG A 133 17.56 -39.68 52.81
N LYS A 134 16.99 -38.48 52.93
CA LYS A 134 17.58 -37.36 53.71
C LYS A 134 17.64 -37.65 55.20
N GLN A 135 16.65 -38.36 55.76
CA GLN A 135 16.66 -38.79 57.16
C GLN A 135 17.74 -39.85 57.39
N GLN A 136 17.89 -40.81 56.46
CA GLN A 136 18.98 -41.80 56.51
C GLN A 136 20.36 -41.14 56.36
N GLU A 137 20.51 -40.15 55.50
CA GLU A 137 21.72 -39.33 55.37
C GLU A 137 21.99 -38.52 56.64
N GLN A 138 20.98 -37.88 57.23
CA GLN A 138 21.11 -37.15 58.49
C GLN A 138 21.41 -38.07 59.68
N ASP A 139 20.81 -39.25 59.75
CA ASP A 139 21.10 -40.24 60.79
C ASP A 139 22.51 -40.80 60.61
N ALA A 140 22.96 -41.04 59.36
CA ALA A 140 24.33 -41.41 59.05
C ALA A 140 25.35 -40.29 59.36
N GLU A 141 25.02 -39.04 59.07
CA GLU A 141 25.80 -37.85 59.41
C GLU A 141 25.87 -37.65 60.93
N THR A 142 24.76 -37.85 61.64
CA THR A 142 24.69 -37.73 63.11
C THR A 142 25.48 -38.85 63.79
N GLU A 143 25.41 -40.08 63.27
CA GLU A 143 26.24 -41.20 63.72
C GLU A 143 27.73 -40.95 63.43
N ARG A 144 28.06 -40.32 62.29
CA ARG A 144 29.42 -39.92 61.92
C ARG A 144 29.95 -38.80 62.82
N VAL A 145 29.16 -37.76 63.07
CA VAL A 145 29.46 -36.65 64.00
C VAL A 145 29.54 -37.15 65.44
N ARG A 146 28.71 -38.09 65.87
CA ARG A 146 28.82 -38.74 67.18
C ARG A 146 30.13 -39.54 67.30
N ARG A 147 30.51 -40.30 66.26
CA ARG A 147 31.82 -40.99 66.20
C ARG A 147 33.01 -40.02 66.15
N GLU A 148 32.83 -38.80 65.64
CA GLU A 148 33.85 -37.74 65.64
C GLU A 148 33.92 -36.97 66.98
N LEU A 149 32.78 -36.73 67.64
CA LEU A 149 32.70 -36.14 68.99
C LEU A 149 33.23 -37.09 70.07
N GLU A 150 33.08 -38.40 69.89
CA GLU A 150 33.77 -39.42 70.72
C GLU A 150 35.29 -39.43 70.48
N LYS A 151 35.81 -38.70 69.47
CA LYS A 151 37.22 -38.71 69.07
C LYS A 151 38.05 -37.45 69.35
N ASN A 152 37.54 -36.31 69.85
CA ASN A 152 38.40 -35.29 70.50
C ASN A 152 37.66 -34.12 71.22
N PRO A 153 38.09 -33.72 72.45
CA PRO A 153 37.55 -32.59 73.22
C PRO A 153 38.37 -31.28 73.06
N PHE A 154 37.79 -30.13 73.46
CA PHE A 154 38.34 -28.74 73.48
C PHE A 154 38.17 -27.97 72.14
N THR A 155 37.62 -26.75 72.03
CA THR A 155 37.56 -25.54 72.89
C THR A 155 36.42 -24.57 72.49
N MET A 156 35.85 -23.86 73.46
CA MET A 156 34.99 -22.66 73.34
C MET A 156 35.79 -21.34 73.22
N SER A 157 35.23 -20.28 72.61
CA SER A 157 35.20 -18.89 73.13
C SER A 157 34.71 -17.82 72.10
N ASP A 158 33.52 -17.27 72.35
CA ASP A 158 33.03 -15.87 72.35
C ASP A 158 33.70 -14.69 71.59
N ASN A 159 32.85 -14.03 70.76
CA ASN A 159 32.54 -12.57 70.63
C ASN A 159 33.36 -11.63 69.67
N PRO A 160 32.90 -10.40 69.30
CA PRO A 160 32.16 -10.11 68.06
C PRO A 160 32.64 -8.89 67.20
N LYS A 161 32.12 -8.81 65.96
CA LYS A 161 31.93 -7.64 65.06
C LYS A 161 33.13 -6.78 64.60
N ALA A 162 33.44 -6.87 63.30
CA ALA A 162 33.24 -5.85 62.24
C ALA A 162 34.42 -5.64 61.27
N GLN A 163 34.06 -5.57 59.98
CA GLN A 163 34.72 -4.91 58.84
C GLN A 163 35.96 -5.55 58.18
N SER A 164 35.70 -6.10 56.97
CA SER A 164 36.36 -5.86 55.68
C SER A 164 37.81 -5.35 55.69
N LEU A 165 38.70 -6.08 55.01
CA LEU A 165 39.61 -5.57 53.95
C LEU A 165 40.52 -6.70 53.42
N PHE A 166 40.38 -6.96 52.12
CA PHE A 166 41.44 -7.11 51.11
C PHE A 166 42.58 -8.13 51.28
N THR A 167 42.67 -9.04 50.28
CA THR A 167 43.83 -9.29 49.36
C THR A 167 45.23 -9.47 49.96
N SER A 168 46.16 -10.28 49.48
CA SER A 168 46.33 -11.14 48.31
C SER A 168 47.74 -11.75 48.41
N SER A 169 47.94 -12.88 47.72
CA SER A 169 49.16 -13.31 47.01
C SER A 169 50.48 -13.49 47.77
N LEU A 170 50.99 -14.74 47.76
CA LEU A 170 52.43 -15.01 47.86
C LEU A 170 52.87 -16.23 47.02
N PHE A 171 53.63 -15.92 45.96
CA PHE A 171 54.85 -16.58 45.41
C PHE A 171 54.81 -17.89 44.58
N ALA A 172 55.00 -17.71 43.26
CA ALA A 172 56.16 -18.03 42.40
C ALA A 172 56.79 -19.46 42.32
N ASN A 173 56.72 -20.02 41.09
CA ASN A 173 57.74 -20.71 40.26
C ASN A 173 58.62 -21.88 40.78
N ALA A 174 58.30 -23.09 40.24
CA ALA A 174 59.14 -24.07 39.50
C ALA A 174 60.44 -24.67 40.15
N PRO A 175 61.09 -25.74 39.62
CA PRO A 175 60.84 -26.55 38.40
C PRO A 175 61.08 -28.10 38.48
N SER A 176 60.54 -28.82 37.46
CA SER A 176 61.12 -29.88 36.58
C SER A 176 61.71 -31.26 37.03
N HIS A 177 61.52 -32.24 36.09
CA HIS A 177 62.18 -33.57 35.85
C HIS A 177 61.74 -34.74 36.76
N GLU A 178 61.55 -36.01 36.34
CA GLU A 178 61.96 -36.75 35.13
C GLU A 178 61.25 -38.14 35.01
N ASN A 179 61.28 -38.71 33.80
CA ASN A 179 60.81 -40.03 33.36
C ASN A 179 61.38 -41.24 34.10
N SER A 180 60.65 -42.38 34.15
CA SER A 180 61.05 -43.69 33.58
C SER A 180 60.14 -44.88 33.98
N ALA A 181 59.81 -45.73 33.00
CA ALA A 181 59.29 -47.11 33.10
C ALA A 181 60.47 -48.12 33.33
N PRO A 182 60.36 -49.48 33.28
CA PRO A 182 59.22 -50.41 33.02
C PRO A 182 59.22 -51.72 33.88
N GLU A 183 58.47 -52.73 33.40
CA GLU A 183 58.49 -54.20 33.62
C GLU A 183 57.62 -54.80 34.75
N ASN A 184 57.00 -55.98 34.63
CA ASN A 184 56.55 -56.89 33.54
C ASN A 184 55.89 -58.08 34.27
N ALA A 185 54.65 -58.47 33.96
CA ALA A 185 54.12 -59.81 34.26
C ALA A 185 52.84 -60.12 33.44
N GLN A 186 53.10 -60.67 32.25
CA GLN A 186 52.37 -61.69 31.47
C GLN A 186 50.86 -61.98 31.68
N SER A 187 50.20 -61.94 30.52
CA SER A 187 48.83 -62.19 30.01
C SER A 187 48.28 -63.63 30.18
N PRO A 188 47.00 -63.93 29.83
CA PRO A 188 46.51 -63.95 28.41
C PRO A 188 45.10 -63.32 28.22
N MET A 189 44.85 -62.62 27.10
CA MET A 189 44.02 -63.05 25.93
C MET A 189 42.51 -63.11 26.26
N ASP A 190 41.54 -62.61 25.50
CA ASP A 190 41.33 -62.16 24.10
C ASP A 190 39.93 -61.45 24.14
N ASP A 191 39.70 -60.28 23.53
CA ASP A 191 39.14 -60.03 22.19
C ASP A 191 37.79 -59.27 22.32
N ASP A 192 37.72 -58.17 21.58
CA ASP A 192 36.61 -57.63 20.78
C ASP A 192 35.25 -57.20 21.38
N ASP A 193 34.95 -55.95 21.02
CA ASP A 193 33.69 -55.38 20.52
C ASP A 193 32.48 -55.13 21.45
N ASP A 194 32.20 -53.82 21.54
CA ASP A 194 30.94 -53.13 21.26
C ASP A 194 29.65 -53.43 22.05
N ASP A 195 29.04 -52.29 22.40
CA ASP A 195 27.61 -52.02 22.55
C ASP A 195 26.85 -52.45 23.82
N ASP A 196 26.34 -51.39 24.45
CA ASP A 196 24.95 -51.21 24.91
C ASP A 196 24.49 -51.69 26.31
N ASP A 197 23.93 -50.68 27.00
CA ASP A 197 22.72 -50.65 27.82
C ASP A 197 22.70 -51.21 29.25
N ASP A 198 22.36 -50.33 30.21
CA ASP A 198 21.00 -50.26 30.81
C ASP A 198 20.99 -49.42 32.11
N ASP A 199 20.50 -48.18 31.98
CA ASP A 199 19.34 -47.59 32.69
C ASP A 199 19.14 -47.81 34.20
N ASP A 200 19.02 -46.69 34.95
CA ASP A 200 18.05 -46.55 36.06
C ASP A 200 17.99 -45.12 36.65
N ASP A 201 17.99 -44.06 35.83
CA ASP A 201 17.59 -42.71 36.30
C ASP A 201 16.81 -41.89 35.25
N ASP A 202 16.21 -42.55 34.25
CA ASP A 202 15.17 -41.98 33.39
C ASP A 202 13.80 -42.59 33.73
N ASP A 203 13.16 -42.02 34.76
CA ASP A 203 11.70 -41.90 34.78
C ASP A 203 11.40 -40.42 34.49
N GLU A 204 11.84 -39.93 33.33
CA GLU A 204 11.13 -38.87 32.64
C GLU A 204 9.70 -39.38 32.40
N ASP A 205 8.69 -38.58 32.72
CA ASP A 205 7.30 -38.96 32.54
C ASP A 205 7.06 -39.24 31.04
N ASP A 206 7.03 -40.53 30.66
CA ASP A 206 6.27 -41.07 29.53
C ASP A 206 4.81 -40.61 29.65
N GLU A 207 4.52 -39.43 29.13
CA GLU A 207 3.21 -39.07 28.61
C GLU A 207 3.47 -38.45 27.25
N ASP A 208 3.30 -39.24 26.18
CA ASP A 208 2.64 -38.83 24.92
C ASP A 208 2.73 -39.87 23.78
N ASP A 209 2.85 -41.17 24.06
CA ASP A 209 2.39 -42.19 23.11
C ASP A 209 0.86 -42.35 23.25
N TYR A 210 0.14 -41.28 22.91
CA TYR A 210 -1.31 -41.36 22.72
C TYR A 210 -1.57 -42.12 21.43
N ASP A 211 -1.90 -43.40 21.56
CA ASP A 211 -2.60 -44.14 20.52
C ASP A 211 -3.74 -43.25 19.97
N GLU A 212 -3.62 -42.82 18.71
CA GLU A 212 -4.58 -41.93 18.04
C GLU A 212 -6.00 -42.51 18.13
N GLU A 213 -6.12 -43.84 18.17
CA GLU A 213 -7.38 -44.55 18.35
C GLU A 213 -7.93 -44.39 19.78
N ALA A 214 -7.07 -44.38 20.80
CA ALA A 214 -7.46 -44.07 22.18
C ALA A 214 -7.84 -42.59 22.35
N ARG A 215 -7.15 -41.66 21.67
CA ARG A 215 -7.48 -40.22 21.69
C ARG A 215 -8.84 -39.94 21.04
N LEU A 216 -9.11 -40.58 19.90
CA LEU A 216 -10.41 -40.46 19.21
C LEU A 216 -11.53 -41.14 20.00
N ALA A 217 -11.30 -42.33 20.55
CA ALA A 217 -12.28 -43.01 21.41
C ALA A 217 -12.59 -42.21 22.69
N GLU A 218 -11.59 -41.52 23.22
CA GLU A 218 -11.71 -40.62 24.37
C GLU A 218 -12.49 -39.35 24.04
N GLU A 219 -12.22 -38.73 22.88
CA GLU A 219 -12.98 -37.59 22.38
C GLU A 219 -14.44 -37.96 22.13
N GLU A 220 -14.68 -39.15 21.58
CA GLU A 220 -16.02 -39.68 21.35
C GLU A 220 -16.74 -39.99 22.67
N ALA A 221 -16.03 -40.51 23.68
CA ALA A 221 -16.58 -40.73 25.03
C ALA A 221 -16.93 -39.41 25.74
N ILE A 222 -16.14 -38.34 25.53
CA ILE A 222 -16.45 -36.99 26.02
C ILE A 222 -17.71 -36.45 25.34
N LYS A 223 -17.79 -36.56 24.00
CA LYS A 223 -18.98 -36.18 23.22
C LYS A 223 -20.23 -36.93 23.69
N GLN A 224 -20.13 -38.23 23.94
CA GLN A 224 -21.24 -39.07 24.45
C GLN A 224 -21.63 -38.72 25.90
N SER A 225 -20.67 -38.46 26.79
CA SER A 225 -20.92 -38.04 28.18
C SER A 225 -21.61 -36.67 28.25
N ILE A 226 -21.19 -35.73 27.41
CA ILE A 226 -21.82 -34.42 27.26
C ILE A 226 -23.25 -34.59 26.73
N ALA A 227 -23.47 -35.42 25.72
CA ALA A 227 -24.81 -35.71 25.19
C ALA A 227 -25.74 -36.33 26.25
N ALA A 228 -25.26 -37.30 27.02
CA ALA A 228 -26.03 -37.96 28.09
C ALA A 228 -26.38 -36.99 29.24
N GLN A 229 -25.46 -36.11 29.63
CA GLN A 229 -25.75 -35.06 30.63
C GLN A 229 -26.77 -34.03 30.12
N ARG A 230 -26.75 -33.70 28.82
CA ARG A 230 -27.73 -32.80 28.20
C ARG A 230 -29.15 -33.35 28.26
N GLU A 231 -29.29 -34.65 28.00
CA GLU A 231 -30.57 -35.36 28.13
C GLU A 231 -31.04 -35.40 29.60
N GLN A 232 -30.14 -35.68 30.55
CA GLN A 232 -30.46 -35.78 31.98
C GLN A 232 -30.84 -34.43 32.61
N LEU A 233 -30.26 -33.32 32.15
CA LEU A 233 -30.55 -31.96 32.64
C LEU A 233 -31.72 -31.29 31.90
N GLY A 234 -32.30 -31.93 30.88
CA GLY A 234 -33.41 -31.37 30.10
C GLY A 234 -33.03 -30.13 29.28
N LEU A 235 -31.75 -30.00 28.90
CA LEU A 235 -31.17 -28.80 28.25
C LEU A 235 -31.60 -28.60 26.79
N ASP A 236 -32.37 -29.52 26.23
CA ASP A 236 -32.99 -29.38 24.91
C ASP A 236 -34.09 -28.29 24.85
N LYS A 237 -34.44 -27.70 26.00
CA LYS A 237 -35.41 -26.61 26.10
C LYS A 237 -34.83 -25.42 26.88
N ASP A 238 -35.04 -24.22 26.32
CA ASP A 238 -35.38 -22.98 27.04
C ASP A 238 -34.43 -21.76 27.12
N TRP A 239 -33.18 -21.76 26.62
CA TRP A 239 -32.50 -20.45 26.41
C TRP A 239 -31.38 -20.47 25.36
N ALA A 240 -30.35 -21.30 25.50
CA ALA A 240 -29.14 -21.24 24.66
C ALA A 240 -29.40 -21.42 23.15
N ARG A 241 -30.46 -22.15 22.77
CA ARG A 241 -30.89 -22.30 21.35
C ARG A 241 -31.73 -21.14 20.82
N SER A 242 -32.27 -20.28 21.69
CA SER A 242 -33.14 -19.15 21.32
C SER A 242 -32.44 -17.79 21.44
N VAL A 243 -31.21 -17.72 21.94
CA VAL A 243 -30.43 -16.47 22.02
C VAL A 243 -29.97 -16.07 20.62
N THR A 244 -30.06 -14.77 20.32
CA THR A 244 -29.47 -14.19 19.11
C THR A 244 -27.96 -14.43 19.09
N GLN A 245 -27.43 -14.88 17.97
CA GLN A 245 -26.03 -15.26 17.81
C GLN A 245 -25.36 -14.54 16.64
N TYR A 246 -24.03 -14.46 16.69
CA TYR A 246 -23.21 -14.10 15.52
C TYR A 246 -22.93 -15.35 14.68
N THR A 247 -23.07 -15.24 13.35
CA THR A 247 -23.00 -16.37 12.40
C THR A 247 -22.20 -15.98 11.14
N PRO A 248 -21.37 -16.86 10.56
CA PRO A 248 -21.00 -18.19 11.06
C PRO A 248 -20.07 -18.10 12.29
N PRO A 249 -20.16 -19.04 13.25
CA PRO A 249 -19.15 -19.15 14.29
C PRO A 249 -17.81 -19.60 13.68
N LEU A 250 -16.70 -19.08 14.20
CA LEU A 250 -15.35 -19.34 13.68
C LEU A 250 -14.44 -19.93 14.76
N TYR A 251 -13.55 -20.86 14.39
CA TYR A 251 -12.54 -21.37 15.33
C TYR A 251 -11.63 -20.22 15.75
N LEU A 252 -11.24 -20.22 17.03
CA LEU A 252 -10.25 -19.29 17.58
C LEU A 252 -8.96 -20.07 17.84
N ASN A 253 -7.99 -19.89 16.95
CA ASN A 253 -6.65 -20.46 17.10
C ASN A 253 -5.75 -19.47 17.88
N THR A 254 -4.75 -19.97 18.59
CA THR A 254 -3.93 -19.17 19.51
C THR A 254 -2.45 -19.35 19.22
N ILE A 255 -1.74 -18.23 19.01
CA ILE A 255 -0.28 -18.20 18.83
C ILE A 255 0.35 -17.35 19.93
N SER A 256 1.64 -17.57 20.24
CA SER A 256 2.37 -16.68 21.17
C SER A 256 2.64 -15.32 20.51
N GLU A 257 2.64 -14.25 21.29
CA GLU A 257 2.96 -12.90 20.80
C GLU A 257 4.49 -12.74 20.65
N PRO A 258 5.00 -12.36 19.47
CA PRO A 258 6.43 -12.18 19.25
C PRO A 258 6.96 -10.98 20.05
N ALA A 259 8.15 -11.11 20.69
CA ALA A 259 8.73 -9.99 21.41
C ALA A 259 9.23 -8.91 20.43
N THR A 260 8.63 -7.73 20.47
CA THR A 260 9.19 -6.56 19.77
C THR A 260 10.45 -6.09 20.47
N GLN A 261 11.60 -6.09 19.79
CA GLN A 261 12.81 -5.44 20.29
C GLN A 261 12.53 -3.94 20.55
N GLU A 262 12.78 -3.49 21.78
CA GLU A 262 12.66 -2.07 22.15
C GLU A 262 13.81 -1.27 21.52
N GLU A 263 13.64 -0.74 20.31
CA GLU A 263 14.47 0.38 19.88
C GLU A 263 14.15 1.61 20.74
N THR A 264 15.16 2.07 21.48
CA THR A 264 15.03 3.13 22.47
C THR A 264 14.83 4.48 21.78
N LEU A 265 13.58 4.94 21.65
CA LEU A 265 13.28 6.30 21.22
C LEU A 265 13.64 7.29 22.34
N GLN A 266 14.65 8.13 22.10
CA GLN A 266 14.91 9.31 22.94
C GLN A 266 13.66 10.20 22.95
N ALA A 267 13.18 10.55 24.15
CA ALA A 267 12.02 11.42 24.31
C ALA A 267 12.22 12.79 23.62
N PRO A 268 11.17 13.40 23.05
CA PRO A 268 11.29 14.74 22.46
C PRO A 268 11.67 15.76 23.54
N ALA A 269 12.53 16.71 23.19
CA ALA A 269 12.98 17.78 24.08
C ALA A 269 11.79 18.63 24.60
N GLU A 270 11.85 19.03 25.87
CA GLU A 270 10.86 19.87 26.58
C GLU A 270 10.45 21.16 25.82
N SER A 271 11.25 21.59 24.85
CA SER A 271 10.99 22.76 24.01
C SER A 271 9.78 22.62 23.07
N VAL A 272 9.38 21.40 22.70
CA VAL A 272 8.22 21.16 21.82
C VAL A 272 6.90 21.32 22.59
N ILE A 273 6.87 20.91 23.86
CA ILE A 273 5.68 20.97 24.72
C ILE A 273 5.37 22.43 25.12
N GLN A 274 6.40 23.25 25.36
CA GLN A 274 6.22 24.67 25.69
C GLN A 274 5.62 25.48 24.52
N ARG A 275 5.96 25.13 23.28
CA ARG A 275 5.52 25.87 22.09
C ARG A 275 4.06 25.60 21.73
N ALA A 276 3.54 24.42 22.04
CA ALA A 276 2.14 24.08 21.85
C ALA A 276 1.22 24.75 22.89
N ALA A 277 1.70 24.92 24.14
CA ALA A 277 0.94 25.60 25.19
C ALA A 277 0.76 27.10 24.90
N GLU A 278 1.78 27.77 24.36
CA GLU A 278 1.73 29.20 23.99
C GLU A 278 0.79 29.49 22.80
N LEU A 279 0.57 28.52 21.91
CA LEU A 279 -0.35 28.63 20.77
C LEU A 279 -1.83 28.52 21.16
N SER A 280 -2.15 28.00 22.35
CA SER A 280 -3.53 27.80 22.82
C SER A 280 -4.14 29.00 23.56
N ALA A 281 -3.34 30.02 23.89
CA ALA A 281 -3.73 31.10 24.78
C ALA A 281 -4.53 32.24 24.11
N ASP A 282 -4.69 32.24 22.79
CA ASP A 282 -5.26 33.39 22.08
C ASP A 282 -6.24 32.99 20.96
N ALA A 283 -7.40 32.43 21.33
CA ALA A 283 -8.58 32.40 20.46
C ALA A 283 -9.87 32.12 21.25
N SER A 284 -10.50 33.19 21.72
CA SER A 284 -11.90 33.17 22.16
C SER A 284 -12.84 33.11 20.95
N LEU A 285 -13.20 31.92 20.49
CA LEU A 285 -14.30 31.71 19.52
C LEU A 285 -15.06 30.43 19.88
N SER A 286 -16.30 30.63 20.32
CA SER A 286 -17.23 29.61 20.80
C SER A 286 -17.80 28.77 19.66
N GLY A 287 -17.75 27.46 19.83
CA GLY A 287 -18.70 26.52 19.23
C GLY A 287 -18.27 25.90 17.90
N LYS A 288 -17.31 24.98 17.96
CA LYS A 288 -17.27 23.74 17.17
C LYS A 288 -16.18 22.79 17.71
N GLU A 289 -16.68 21.68 18.23
CA GLU A 289 -16.15 20.30 18.11
C GLU A 289 -14.88 19.91 18.90
N GLU A 290 -15.13 19.28 20.05
CA GLU A 290 -14.21 18.58 20.97
C GLU A 290 -13.39 17.44 20.36
N TYR A 291 -13.57 17.11 19.07
CA TYR A 291 -12.83 16.04 18.38
C TYR A 291 -11.39 16.46 18.07
N GLU A 292 -11.16 17.73 17.70
CA GLU A 292 -9.81 18.26 17.42
C GLU A 292 -8.96 18.41 18.70
N LYS A 293 -9.59 18.50 19.88
CA LYS A 293 -8.87 18.53 21.16
C LYS A 293 -8.27 17.18 21.56
N MET A 294 -8.86 16.06 21.13
CA MET A 294 -8.30 14.72 21.42
C MET A 294 -7.02 14.42 20.64
N VAL A 295 -6.82 15.07 19.49
CA VAL A 295 -5.59 14.95 18.69
C VAL A 295 -4.42 15.69 19.34
N LEU A 296 -4.71 16.77 20.07
CA LEU A 296 -3.67 17.62 20.70
C LEU A 296 -3.23 17.12 22.09
N ASP A 297 -4.07 16.39 22.82
CA ASP A 297 -3.72 15.81 24.13
C ASP A 297 -3.24 14.34 24.02
N GLY A 298 -2.07 14.15 23.40
CA GLY A 298 -1.20 12.99 23.66
C GLY A 298 -1.65 11.60 23.17
N ILE A 299 -2.73 11.49 22.37
CA ILE A 299 -3.24 10.19 21.88
C ILE A 299 -2.48 9.65 20.66
N ASP A 300 -1.71 10.49 19.94
CA ASP A 300 -1.06 10.07 18.69
C ASP A 300 0.05 9.01 18.91
N SER A 301 0.89 9.17 19.94
CA SER A 301 1.94 8.18 20.23
C SER A 301 1.41 6.81 20.70
N THR A 302 0.22 6.78 21.31
CA THR A 302 -0.41 5.52 21.77
C THR A 302 -1.05 4.79 20.59
N PHE A 303 -1.69 5.54 19.68
CA PHE A 303 -2.29 4.99 18.47
C PHE A 303 -1.25 4.52 17.45
N GLU A 304 -0.15 5.26 17.26
CA GLU A 304 0.98 4.83 16.43
C GLU A 304 1.63 3.54 16.96
N ARG A 305 1.82 3.43 18.27
CA ARG A 305 2.38 2.22 18.91
C ARG A 305 1.42 1.04 18.85
N PHE A 306 0.12 1.27 19.07
CA PHE A 306 -0.93 0.28 18.83
C PHE A 306 -0.90 -0.23 17.39
N THR A 307 -0.80 0.67 16.41
CA THR A 307 -0.69 0.34 14.99
C THR A 307 0.58 -0.47 14.71
N ARG A 308 1.72 -0.09 15.31
CA ARG A 308 2.99 -0.82 15.15
C ARG A 308 2.93 -2.23 15.74
N ARG A 309 2.30 -2.41 16.91
CA ARG A 309 2.14 -3.72 17.56
C ARG A 309 1.21 -4.65 16.76
N ILE A 310 0.12 -4.11 16.21
CA ILE A 310 -0.85 -4.89 15.41
C ILE A 310 -0.32 -5.24 14.03
N ARG A 311 0.62 -4.46 13.46
CA ARG A 311 1.22 -4.76 12.14
C ARG A 311 1.83 -6.16 12.03
N ALA A 312 2.36 -6.70 13.12
CA ALA A 312 2.97 -8.02 13.12
C ALA A 312 1.94 -9.13 12.88
N GLU A 313 0.75 -9.01 13.45
CA GLU A 313 -0.37 -9.93 13.20
C GLU A 313 -1.71 -9.17 13.17
N PRO A 314 -2.09 -8.63 12.00
CA PRO A 314 -3.30 -7.80 11.87
C PRO A 314 -4.60 -8.57 12.05
N ARG A 315 -4.57 -9.91 11.95
CA ARG A 315 -5.77 -10.76 12.05
C ARG A 315 -6.21 -11.02 13.49
N GLN A 316 -5.42 -10.59 14.48
CA GLN A 316 -5.70 -10.82 15.90
C GLN A 316 -7.05 -10.22 16.33
N VAL A 317 -7.85 -11.03 17.01
CA VAL A 317 -9.18 -10.68 17.52
C VAL A 317 -9.23 -10.65 19.05
N VAL A 318 -8.30 -11.36 19.70
CA VAL A 318 -8.14 -11.40 21.15
C VAL A 318 -6.65 -11.39 21.51
N ARG A 319 -6.29 -10.75 22.61
CA ARG A 319 -4.98 -10.92 23.28
C ARG A 319 -5.23 -11.34 24.72
N TYR A 320 -4.54 -12.34 25.23
CA TYR A 320 -4.72 -12.77 26.62
C TYR A 320 -3.45 -13.37 27.23
N GLU A 321 -3.36 -13.36 28.56
CA GLU A 321 -2.22 -13.94 29.29
C GLU A 321 -2.69 -14.60 30.60
N PHE A 322 -2.04 -15.72 30.93
CA PHE A 322 -2.17 -16.40 32.21
C PHE A 322 -1.17 -15.82 33.22
N GLY A 323 -1.64 -15.41 34.39
CA GLY A 323 -0.78 -14.80 35.42
C GLY A 323 -1.30 -13.46 35.97
N GLY A 324 -2.32 -12.87 35.34
CA GLY A 324 -2.98 -11.65 35.83
C GLY A 324 -2.18 -10.37 35.64
N VAL A 325 -1.20 -10.39 34.73
CA VAL A 325 -0.43 -9.22 34.33
C VAL A 325 -1.27 -8.39 33.34
N PRO A 326 -1.43 -7.07 33.54
CA PRO A 326 -2.10 -6.23 32.56
C PRO A 326 -1.37 -6.25 31.21
N LEU A 327 -2.13 -6.12 30.11
CA LEU A 327 -1.61 -6.18 28.73
C LEU A 327 -1.50 -4.80 28.05
N PRO A 328 -0.72 -3.82 28.57
CA PRO A 328 -0.72 -2.48 27.99
C PRO A 328 -0.06 -2.45 26.60
N PHE A 329 -0.63 -1.67 25.68
CA PHE A 329 -0.03 -1.40 24.37
C PHE A 329 1.12 -0.35 24.42
N SER A 330 1.32 0.29 25.57
CA SER A 330 2.37 1.29 25.80
C SER A 330 2.89 1.18 27.24
N ALA A 331 4.20 1.34 27.47
CA ALA A 331 4.80 1.41 28.81
C ALA A 331 5.01 2.86 29.32
N GLN A 332 4.51 3.87 28.59
CA GLN A 332 4.75 5.30 28.88
C GLN A 332 3.56 6.18 28.45
N GLY A 333 3.40 7.35 29.09
CA GLY A 333 2.36 8.35 28.79
C GLY A 333 1.51 8.74 30.00
N SER A 334 0.74 9.83 29.89
CA SER A 334 -0.13 10.32 30.98
C SER A 334 -1.30 9.35 31.25
N ILE A 335 -1.93 8.82 30.19
CA ILE A 335 -2.98 7.79 30.28
C ILE A 335 -2.41 6.48 30.84
N PHE A 336 -1.21 6.07 30.39
CA PHE A 336 -0.54 4.90 30.94
C PHE A 336 -0.25 5.07 32.44
N ARG A 337 0.31 6.20 32.88
CA ARG A 337 0.55 6.46 34.31
C ARG A 337 -0.74 6.63 35.13
N MET A 338 -1.83 7.08 34.49
CA MET A 338 -3.14 7.21 35.14
C MET A 338 -3.78 5.84 35.37
N LEU A 339 -3.65 4.93 34.40
CA LEU A 339 -4.18 3.56 34.48
C LEU A 339 -3.21 2.58 35.18
N TRP A 340 -1.90 2.87 35.19
CA TRP A 340 -0.79 2.06 35.73
C TRP A 340 0.29 2.93 36.42
N PRO A 341 0.05 3.43 37.65
CA PRO A 341 0.86 4.48 38.27
C PRO A 341 2.30 4.15 38.76
N ASP A 342 2.91 3.00 38.43
CA ASP A 342 4.33 2.73 38.76
C ASP A 342 4.96 1.62 37.86
N PRO A 343 5.82 1.93 36.87
CA PRO A 343 6.31 0.95 35.88
C PRO A 343 7.52 0.10 36.31
N GLN A 344 8.13 0.33 37.48
CA GLN A 344 9.40 -0.32 37.87
C GLN A 344 9.28 -1.43 38.91
N LYS A 345 8.06 -1.91 39.22
CA LYS A 345 7.86 -3.12 40.03
C LYS A 345 6.85 -4.03 39.34
N PRO A 346 7.05 -5.37 39.33
CA PRO A 346 5.94 -6.27 39.04
C PRO A 346 4.80 -5.87 39.97
N MET A 347 3.61 -5.62 39.41
CA MET A 347 2.46 -5.17 40.20
C MET A 347 2.35 -6.08 41.42
N ARG A 348 2.37 -5.47 42.61
CA ARG A 348 2.00 -6.19 43.83
C ARG A 348 0.65 -6.86 43.58
N GLU A 349 0.47 -8.09 44.06
CA GLU A 349 -0.80 -8.85 43.97
C GLU A 349 -2.03 -8.02 44.39
N ASP A 350 -1.80 -6.96 45.15
CA ASP A 350 -2.74 -5.98 45.70
C ASP A 350 -3.12 -4.78 44.78
N ALA A 351 -2.58 -4.65 43.57
CA ALA A 351 -2.83 -3.48 42.71
C ALA A 351 -4.10 -3.58 41.81
N VAL A 352 -4.61 -4.80 41.55
CA VAL A 352 -5.98 -4.98 41.05
C VAL A 352 -6.78 -5.75 42.10
N PRO A 353 -7.89 -5.19 42.62
CA PRO A 353 -8.61 -5.83 43.72
C PRO A 353 -9.14 -7.22 43.30
N PRO A 354 -9.08 -8.22 44.21
CA PRO A 354 -9.65 -9.55 43.98
C PRO A 354 -11.16 -9.43 43.73
N CYS A 355 -11.76 -10.50 43.18
CA CYS A 355 -13.18 -10.48 42.84
C CYS A 355 -14.03 -10.04 44.05
N PRO A 356 -14.84 -8.96 43.95
CA PRO A 356 -15.59 -8.45 45.09
C PRO A 356 -16.71 -9.41 45.55
N LEU A 357 -17.04 -10.43 44.75
CA LEU A 357 -18.05 -11.44 45.07
C LEU A 357 -17.47 -12.69 45.74
N CYS A 358 -16.31 -13.19 45.27
CA CYS A 358 -15.75 -14.47 45.77
C CYS A 358 -14.34 -14.36 46.36
N GLY A 359 -13.70 -13.19 46.33
CA GLY A 359 -12.36 -12.96 46.89
C GLY A 359 -11.21 -13.61 46.12
N ALA A 360 -11.46 -14.29 44.99
CA ALA A 360 -10.42 -14.93 44.20
C ALA A 360 -9.47 -13.88 43.57
N PRO A 361 -8.14 -14.17 43.53
CA PRO A 361 -7.17 -13.31 42.86
C PRO A 361 -7.41 -13.30 41.35
N ARG A 362 -6.96 -12.24 40.68
CA ARG A 362 -7.00 -12.15 39.21
C ARG A 362 -5.79 -12.89 38.66
N VAL A 363 -6.05 -13.93 37.88
CA VAL A 363 -5.03 -14.84 37.32
C VAL A 363 -5.09 -14.93 35.79
N PHE A 364 -5.95 -14.14 35.17
CA PHE A 364 -6.19 -14.13 33.73
C PHE A 364 -6.60 -12.73 33.29
N GLU A 365 -5.93 -12.19 32.28
CA GLU A 365 -6.23 -10.90 31.65
C GLU A 365 -6.47 -11.11 30.16
N MET A 366 -7.46 -10.43 29.59
CA MET A 366 -7.81 -10.56 28.18
C MET A 366 -8.31 -9.22 27.61
N GLN A 367 -7.93 -8.95 26.37
CA GLN A 367 -8.33 -7.80 25.58
C GLN A 367 -9.01 -8.25 24.29
N LEU A 368 -10.16 -7.66 23.98
CA LEU A 368 -10.82 -7.81 22.69
C LEU A 368 -10.25 -6.80 21.70
N MET A 369 -9.91 -7.24 20.50
CA MET A 369 -9.33 -6.40 19.47
C MET A 369 -10.40 -5.81 18.55
N PRO A 370 -10.23 -4.60 18.01
CA PRO A 370 -11.22 -3.98 17.12
C PRO A 370 -11.58 -4.84 15.91
N ASN A 371 -10.64 -5.65 15.40
CA ASN A 371 -10.86 -6.52 14.25
C ASN A 371 -11.97 -7.56 14.50
N LEU A 372 -12.25 -7.91 15.77
CA LEU A 372 -13.37 -8.76 16.14
C LEU A 372 -14.71 -8.23 15.59
N ALA A 373 -14.90 -6.91 15.58
CA ALA A 373 -16.13 -6.29 15.07
C ALA A 373 -16.36 -6.54 13.57
N ASN A 374 -15.29 -6.73 12.78
CA ASN A 374 -15.39 -7.01 11.35
C ASN A 374 -15.90 -8.44 11.08
N LEU A 375 -15.71 -9.35 12.04
CA LEU A 375 -16.09 -10.76 11.92
C LEU A 375 -17.50 -11.04 12.46
N LEU A 376 -17.96 -10.26 13.44
CA LEU A 376 -19.24 -10.48 14.09
C LEU A 376 -20.42 -10.00 13.23
N ARG A 377 -21.15 -10.94 12.62
CA ARG A 377 -22.37 -10.69 11.79
C ARG A 377 -23.62 -11.27 12.45
N ALA A 378 -24.55 -10.42 12.91
CA ALA A 378 -25.73 -10.87 13.65
C ALA A 378 -26.87 -11.27 12.71
N GLU A 379 -27.58 -12.34 13.02
CA GLU A 379 -28.67 -12.86 12.17
C GLU A 379 -30.03 -12.15 12.41
N ARG A 380 -30.26 -11.58 13.62
CA ARG A 380 -31.54 -10.98 14.03
C ARG A 380 -31.39 -9.88 15.10
N ILE A 381 -31.07 -8.66 14.70
CA ILE A 381 -31.23 -7.50 15.59
C ILE A 381 -32.30 -6.59 14.96
N ASP A 382 -33.55 -6.78 15.41
CA ASP A 382 -34.68 -5.89 15.13
C ASP A 382 -34.65 -4.74 16.14
N ASP A 383 -34.34 -3.54 15.66
CA ASP A 383 -34.20 -2.35 16.50
C ASP A 383 -35.58 -1.67 16.71
N THR A 384 -36.61 -2.36 17.22
CA THR A 384 -37.90 -1.72 17.54
C THR A 384 -38.57 -2.27 18.79
N ASP A 385 -38.34 -1.60 19.92
CA ASP A 385 -39.29 -1.57 21.03
C ASP A 385 -40.04 -0.23 21.01
N VAL A 386 -40.93 -0.07 20.01
CA VAL A 386 -42.01 0.93 20.02
C VAL A 386 -43.26 0.26 19.43
N GLN A 387 -44.14 -0.15 20.34
CA GLN A 387 -45.55 -0.54 20.20
C GLN A 387 -46.11 -0.59 18.78
N GLN A 388 -46.44 -1.81 18.35
CA GLN A 388 -47.16 -2.14 17.12
C GLN A 388 -48.50 -1.40 17.01
N PRO A 389 -48.75 -0.72 15.88
CA PRO A 389 -50.07 -0.71 15.26
C PRO A 389 -50.00 -1.42 13.92
N LYS A 390 -51.13 -2.04 13.59
CA LYS A 390 -51.42 -2.80 12.38
C LYS A 390 -51.18 -1.95 11.14
N ASP A 391 -49.95 -2.00 10.63
CA ASP A 391 -49.53 -1.88 9.23
C ASP A 391 -47.99 -1.86 9.22
N ALA A 392 -47.39 -2.92 9.78
CA ALA A 392 -45.95 -3.04 10.02
C ALA A 392 -45.10 -2.92 8.74
N ALA A 393 -45.68 -3.22 7.57
CA ALA A 393 -45.01 -3.07 6.28
C ALA A 393 -44.86 -1.60 5.85
N GLU A 394 -45.81 -0.73 6.18
CA GLU A 394 -45.76 0.69 5.80
C GLU A 394 -44.96 1.50 6.85
N ALA A 395 -45.03 1.09 8.13
CA ALA A 395 -44.24 1.68 9.22
C ALA A 395 -42.74 1.38 9.09
N GLU A 396 -42.35 0.14 8.75
CA GLU A 396 -40.94 -0.22 8.52
C GLU A 396 -40.37 0.48 7.27
N LYS A 397 -41.20 0.67 6.24
CA LYS A 397 -40.85 1.44 5.02
C LYS A 397 -40.72 2.94 5.25
N GLN A 398 -41.40 3.48 6.26
CA GLN A 398 -41.26 4.87 6.72
C GLN A 398 -40.05 5.04 7.65
N ARG A 399 -39.79 4.06 8.52
CA ARG A 399 -38.67 4.07 9.47
C ARG A 399 -37.31 3.92 8.79
N ARG A 400 -37.19 2.99 7.83
CA ARG A 400 -36.02 2.89 6.93
C ARG A 400 -35.77 4.20 6.20
N ALA A 401 -36.81 4.77 5.59
CA ALA A 401 -36.71 6.05 4.89
C ALA A 401 -36.31 7.22 5.81
N GLN A 402 -36.59 7.18 7.11
CA GLN A 402 -36.22 8.22 8.08
C GLN A 402 -34.76 8.10 8.55
N ILE A 403 -34.27 6.89 8.79
CA ILE A 403 -32.87 6.60 9.17
C ILE A 403 -31.92 6.93 8.02
N GLU A 404 -32.31 6.53 6.82
CA GLU A 404 -31.64 6.82 5.56
C GLU A 404 -31.57 8.35 5.27
N ASN A 405 -32.63 9.11 5.56
CA ASN A 405 -32.63 10.58 5.41
C ASN A 405 -31.74 11.31 6.45
N THR A 406 -31.49 10.69 7.60
CA THR A 406 -30.76 11.31 8.73
C THR A 406 -29.26 11.03 8.70
N LEU A 407 -28.84 9.91 8.09
CA LEU A 407 -27.42 9.52 7.91
C LEU A 407 -26.84 9.96 6.55
N GLY A 408 -27.62 10.60 5.69
CA GLY A 408 -27.24 10.85 4.29
C GLY A 408 -27.15 9.58 3.43
N LEU A 409 -27.33 8.40 4.04
CA LEU A 409 -27.40 7.08 3.42
C LEU A 409 -28.84 6.70 3.10
N GLY A 410 -29.57 7.67 2.52
CA GLY A 410 -30.77 7.47 1.75
C GLY A 410 -30.70 6.13 1.03
N SER A 411 -31.56 5.13 1.26
CA SER A 411 -31.92 4.31 0.11
C SER A 411 -32.44 5.35 -0.87
N ALA A 412 -31.65 5.59 -1.91
CA ALA A 412 -32.04 5.28 -3.26
C ALA A 412 -33.43 4.61 -3.36
N LYS A 413 -34.49 5.28 -2.88
CA LYS A 413 -35.86 5.14 -3.37
C LYS A 413 -35.96 5.69 -4.79
N ASP A 414 -34.91 6.35 -5.27
CA ASP A 414 -34.48 6.19 -6.65
C ASP A 414 -33.32 5.21 -6.62
N GLY A 415 -33.54 3.92 -6.91
CA GLY A 415 -32.45 2.99 -7.15
C GLY A 415 -31.42 3.72 -8.00
N ARG A 416 -30.25 4.06 -7.45
CA ARG A 416 -29.22 4.77 -8.21
C ARG A 416 -28.61 3.75 -9.13
N ARG A 417 -29.36 3.44 -10.18
CA ARG A 417 -28.91 2.82 -11.40
C ARG A 417 -27.61 3.53 -11.75
N VAL A 418 -26.56 2.76 -12.07
CA VAL A 418 -25.36 3.34 -12.68
C VAL A 418 -25.83 4.31 -13.75
N ALA A 419 -25.54 5.58 -13.51
CA ALA A 419 -26.29 6.63 -14.18
C ALA A 419 -25.58 6.93 -15.48
N ARG A 420 -26.30 6.71 -16.57
CA ARG A 420 -25.73 6.91 -17.89
C ARG A 420 -25.47 8.39 -18.12
N ILE A 421 -24.39 8.69 -18.83
CA ILE A 421 -23.96 10.08 -19.05
C ILE A 421 -25.03 10.89 -19.80
N ASP A 422 -25.72 10.29 -20.78
CA ASP A 422 -26.83 10.93 -21.50
C ASP A 422 -27.98 11.31 -20.56
N GLU A 423 -28.32 10.46 -19.59
CA GLU A 423 -29.33 10.75 -18.57
C GLU A 423 -28.90 11.91 -17.65
N LYS A 424 -27.63 11.92 -17.22
CA LYS A 424 -27.08 13.01 -16.38
C LYS A 424 -27.05 14.36 -17.09
N LEU A 425 -26.73 14.34 -18.39
CA LEU A 425 -26.67 15.54 -19.22
C LEU A 425 -28.08 16.06 -19.57
N ALA A 426 -29.08 15.20 -19.60
CA ALA A 426 -30.47 15.58 -19.83
C ALA A 426 -31.14 16.20 -18.58
N GLN A 427 -30.61 15.92 -17.38
CA GLN A 427 -31.11 16.48 -16.13
C GLN A 427 -30.77 17.96 -16.01
N LYS A 428 -31.72 18.76 -15.51
CA LYS A 428 -31.51 20.19 -15.26
C LYS A 428 -30.63 20.35 -14.01
N GLN A 429 -29.42 20.86 -14.19
CA GLN A 429 -28.44 21.05 -13.12
C GLN A 429 -28.45 22.52 -12.66
N ASP A 430 -28.35 22.77 -11.35
CA ASP A 430 -28.20 24.13 -10.76
C ASP A 430 -26.73 24.62 -10.77
N GLY A 431 -25.89 24.07 -11.66
CA GLY A 431 -24.48 24.43 -11.75
C GLY A 431 -23.74 23.69 -12.86
N ILE A 432 -22.41 23.81 -12.87
CA ILE A 432 -21.54 23.13 -13.83
C ILE A 432 -21.28 21.68 -13.38
N LEU A 433 -21.54 20.73 -14.28
CA LEU A 433 -21.21 19.32 -14.14
C LEU A 433 -19.78 19.05 -14.62
N TRP A 434 -19.00 18.33 -13.83
CA TRP A 434 -17.59 18.06 -14.13
C TRP A 434 -17.36 16.58 -14.38
N SER A 435 -16.49 16.27 -15.33
CA SER A 435 -15.88 14.95 -15.46
C SER A 435 -14.37 15.04 -15.40
N LEU A 436 -13.72 13.99 -14.88
CA LEU A 436 -12.28 13.95 -14.64
C LEU A 436 -11.67 12.76 -15.38
N GLU A 437 -10.60 12.98 -16.15
CA GLU A 437 -9.89 11.90 -16.84
C GLU A 437 -8.62 11.45 -16.13
N PHE A 438 -8.47 10.14 -15.96
CA PHE A 438 -7.31 9.48 -15.38
C PHE A 438 -6.76 8.41 -16.32
N PHE A 439 -5.44 8.16 -16.24
CA PHE A 439 -4.78 7.08 -16.96
C PHE A 439 -4.13 6.08 -16.00
N PRO A 440 -4.09 4.78 -16.33
CA PRO A 440 -3.43 3.78 -15.49
C PRO A 440 -1.92 4.07 -15.35
N PRO A 441 -1.37 4.18 -14.13
CA PRO A 441 0.05 4.39 -13.89
C PRO A 441 0.89 3.19 -14.31
N LYS A 442 2.20 3.41 -14.49
CA LYS A 442 3.15 2.35 -14.89
C LYS A 442 3.59 1.44 -13.73
N THR A 443 3.54 1.93 -12.49
CA THR A 443 4.02 1.25 -11.29
C THR A 443 2.86 0.84 -10.38
N SER A 444 3.06 -0.22 -9.59
CA SER A 444 2.10 -0.67 -8.57
C SER A 444 1.84 0.41 -7.51
N ASP A 445 2.89 1.08 -7.06
CA ASP A 445 2.78 2.15 -6.06
C ASP A 445 2.10 3.40 -6.63
N GLY A 446 2.41 3.74 -7.88
CA GLY A 446 1.68 4.76 -8.63
C GLY A 446 0.19 4.44 -8.74
N MET A 447 -0.16 3.17 -8.95
CA MET A 447 -1.56 2.72 -8.97
C MET A 447 -2.23 2.84 -7.59
N ALA A 448 -1.58 2.41 -6.51
CA ALA A 448 -2.09 2.54 -5.16
C ALA A 448 -2.35 4.02 -4.79
N ASN A 449 -1.41 4.90 -5.13
CA ASN A 449 -1.57 6.34 -4.90
C ASN A 449 -2.64 6.96 -5.82
N LEU A 450 -2.84 6.42 -7.03
CA LEU A 450 -3.92 6.87 -7.90
C LEU A 450 -5.28 6.51 -7.30
N TYR A 451 -5.45 5.31 -6.75
CA TYR A 451 -6.69 4.93 -6.07
C TYR A 451 -7.03 5.89 -4.93
N ALA A 452 -6.06 6.15 -4.04
CA ALA A 452 -6.24 7.10 -2.95
C ALA A 452 -6.56 8.52 -3.47
N ARG A 453 -5.93 8.94 -4.57
CA ARG A 453 -6.19 10.25 -5.19
C ARG A 453 -7.59 10.34 -5.78
N ILE A 454 -8.03 9.32 -6.53
CA ILE A 454 -9.38 9.26 -7.09
C ILE A 454 -10.43 9.25 -5.98
N GLU A 455 -10.21 8.48 -4.91
CA GLU A 455 -11.09 8.46 -3.74
C GLU A 455 -11.25 9.86 -3.15
N ARG A 456 -10.14 10.54 -2.83
CA ARG A 456 -10.17 11.92 -2.29
C ARG A 456 -10.84 12.90 -3.26
N MET A 457 -10.48 12.86 -4.54
CA MET A 457 -11.03 13.77 -5.55
C MET A 457 -12.53 13.55 -5.75
N THR A 458 -13.00 12.30 -5.79
CA THR A 458 -14.42 11.98 -5.96
C THR A 458 -15.23 12.33 -4.71
N ALA A 459 -14.69 12.08 -3.52
CA ALA A 459 -15.30 12.46 -2.25
C ALA A 459 -15.38 13.98 -2.04
N LYS A 460 -14.40 14.75 -2.52
CA LYS A 460 -14.32 16.21 -2.31
C LYS A 460 -14.98 17.03 -3.44
N LEU A 461 -14.76 16.64 -4.69
CA LEU A 461 -15.17 17.42 -5.85
C LEU A 461 -16.55 17.02 -6.36
N HIS A 462 -16.99 15.80 -6.05
CA HIS A 462 -18.25 15.20 -6.51
C HIS A 462 -18.44 15.32 -8.03
N PRO A 463 -17.50 14.81 -8.85
CA PRO A 463 -17.66 14.84 -10.30
C PRO A 463 -18.90 14.05 -10.72
N GLY A 464 -19.48 14.43 -11.85
CA GLY A 464 -20.57 13.70 -12.47
C GLY A 464 -20.16 12.28 -12.84
N TRP A 465 -18.94 12.10 -13.36
CA TRP A 465 -18.34 10.80 -13.67
C TRP A 465 -16.82 10.99 -13.85
N VAL A 466 -16.09 9.88 -13.96
CA VAL A 466 -14.68 9.88 -14.35
C VAL A 466 -14.48 9.15 -15.67
N HIS A 467 -13.43 9.51 -16.40
CA HIS A 467 -12.94 8.79 -17.55
C HIS A 467 -11.69 8.00 -17.18
N VAL A 468 -11.60 6.77 -17.69
CA VAL A 468 -10.38 5.95 -17.61
C VAL A 468 -9.88 5.70 -19.01
N THR A 469 -8.65 6.16 -19.29
CA THR A 469 -8.06 6.06 -20.63
C THR A 469 -7.68 4.63 -20.99
N TRP A 470 -7.48 4.41 -22.29
CA TRP A 470 -7.18 3.12 -22.90
C TRP A 470 -6.00 3.26 -23.85
N GLY A 471 -4.92 2.51 -23.60
CA GLY A 471 -3.70 2.54 -24.42
C GLY A 471 -3.93 2.11 -25.87
N SER A 472 -3.13 2.65 -26.79
CA SER A 472 -3.19 2.27 -28.21
C SER A 472 -2.96 0.76 -28.40
N GLY A 473 -3.73 0.13 -29.29
CA GLY A 473 -3.71 -1.33 -29.50
C GLY A 473 -4.14 -2.18 -28.28
N GLY A 474 -4.67 -1.56 -27.22
CA GLY A 474 -5.01 -2.28 -25.99
C GLY A 474 -3.83 -2.60 -25.08
N SER A 475 -2.70 -1.90 -25.20
CA SER A 475 -1.50 -2.13 -24.38
C SER A 475 -1.74 -2.06 -22.86
N THR A 476 -2.67 -1.21 -22.41
CA THR A 476 -3.01 -1.04 -20.97
C THR A 476 -4.34 -1.69 -20.59
N ARG A 477 -4.93 -2.51 -21.46
CA ARG A 477 -6.33 -2.94 -21.39
C ARG A 477 -6.79 -3.50 -20.04
N ASP A 478 -6.02 -4.43 -19.48
CA ASP A 478 -6.39 -5.19 -18.28
C ASP A 478 -6.33 -4.27 -17.06
N ILE A 479 -5.35 -3.36 -17.05
CA ILE A 479 -5.13 -2.36 -16.01
C ILE A 479 -6.17 -1.24 -16.12
N SER A 480 -6.52 -0.79 -17.32
CA SER A 480 -7.58 0.20 -17.58
C SER A 480 -8.96 -0.34 -17.13
N LEU A 481 -9.26 -1.59 -17.46
CA LEU A 481 -10.51 -2.23 -17.03
C LEU A 481 -10.55 -2.41 -15.51
N GLU A 482 -9.45 -2.88 -14.90
CA GLU A 482 -9.36 -2.99 -13.44
C GLU A 482 -9.59 -1.64 -12.75
N LEU A 483 -8.89 -0.59 -13.19
CA LEU A 483 -9.06 0.76 -12.65
C LEU A 483 -10.51 1.24 -12.79
N ALA A 484 -11.13 1.04 -13.96
CA ALA A 484 -12.51 1.43 -14.20
C ALA A 484 -13.50 0.65 -13.31
N VAL A 485 -13.33 -0.67 -13.16
CA VAL A 485 -14.21 -1.49 -12.33
C VAL A 485 -14.09 -1.10 -10.86
N ARG A 486 -12.86 -0.94 -10.36
CA ARG A 486 -12.60 -0.52 -8.99
C ARG A 486 -13.22 0.83 -8.68
N VAL A 487 -13.04 1.83 -9.55
CA VAL A 487 -13.62 3.17 -9.34
C VAL A 487 -15.15 3.15 -9.43
N GLN A 488 -15.73 2.38 -10.36
CA GLN A 488 -17.19 2.23 -10.49
C GLN A 488 -17.82 1.63 -9.23
N ASN A 489 -17.11 0.70 -8.58
CA ASN A 489 -17.61 -0.07 -7.44
C ASN A 489 -17.09 0.44 -6.08
N GLY A 490 -16.21 1.45 -6.06
CA GLY A 490 -15.67 2.06 -4.83
C GLY A 490 -14.59 1.23 -4.12
N PHE A 491 -13.78 0.47 -4.87
CA PHE A 491 -12.71 -0.37 -4.33
C PHE A 491 -11.33 0.27 -4.52
N PHE A 492 -10.89 1.03 -3.52
CA PHE A 492 -9.62 1.76 -3.58
C PHE A 492 -8.45 1.05 -2.87
N ASP A 493 -8.72 -0.01 -2.10
CA ASP A 493 -7.66 -0.82 -1.48
C ASP A 493 -6.97 -1.71 -2.55
N PRO A 494 -5.67 -1.51 -2.83
CA PRO A 494 -4.95 -2.29 -3.83
C PRO A 494 -4.83 -3.78 -3.47
N SER A 495 -4.85 -4.14 -2.17
CA SER A 495 -4.73 -5.53 -1.69
C SER A 495 -6.01 -6.36 -1.86
N MET A 496 -7.14 -5.69 -2.11
CA MET A 496 -8.44 -6.32 -2.23
C MET A 496 -8.58 -7.16 -3.50
N ASN A 497 -9.08 -8.39 -3.36
CA ASN A 497 -9.51 -9.22 -4.49
C ASN A 497 -10.91 -8.80 -4.99
N TRP A 498 -10.95 -7.69 -5.73
CA TRP A 498 -12.19 -7.11 -6.26
C TRP A 498 -12.98 -8.06 -7.17
N ARG A 499 -12.30 -8.97 -7.90
CA ARG A 499 -12.96 -9.93 -8.80
C ARG A 499 -13.81 -10.91 -8.01
N ALA A 500 -13.23 -11.56 -7.00
CA ALA A 500 -13.96 -12.50 -6.15
C ALA A 500 -15.15 -11.83 -5.44
N GLU A 501 -14.97 -10.58 -5.00
CA GLU A 501 -16.04 -9.83 -4.36
C GLU A 501 -17.21 -9.53 -5.33
N LEU A 502 -16.93 -9.04 -6.54
CA LEU A 502 -17.98 -8.72 -7.51
C LEU A 502 -18.61 -9.96 -8.14
N ASP A 503 -17.87 -11.05 -8.26
CA ASP A 503 -18.42 -12.32 -8.78
C ASP A 503 -19.49 -12.89 -7.84
N ASN A 504 -19.33 -12.67 -6.53
CA ASN A 504 -20.29 -13.10 -5.52
C ASN A 504 -21.41 -12.09 -5.27
N SER A 505 -21.10 -10.79 -5.25
CA SER A 505 -22.04 -9.72 -4.85
C SER A 505 -22.67 -8.95 -6.01
N GLY A 506 -22.15 -9.09 -7.23
CA GLY A 506 -22.53 -8.27 -8.39
C GLY A 506 -22.04 -6.82 -8.28
N PRO A 507 -22.35 -5.97 -9.27
CA PRO A 507 -21.97 -4.55 -9.25
C PRO A 507 -22.55 -3.83 -8.04
N ARG A 508 -21.71 -3.01 -7.39
CA ARG A 508 -22.08 -2.20 -6.21
C ARG A 508 -22.37 -0.76 -6.61
N THR A 509 -23.22 -0.11 -5.82
CA THR A 509 -23.44 1.33 -5.87
C THR A 509 -22.69 1.98 -4.71
N GLY A 510 -21.66 2.79 -4.99
CA GLY A 510 -20.83 3.39 -3.94
C GLY A 510 -19.58 4.11 -4.46
N GLY A 511 -19.14 3.79 -5.68
CA GLY A 511 -18.05 4.49 -6.36
C GLY A 511 -18.50 5.73 -7.16
N CYS A 512 -17.66 6.13 -8.11
CA CYS A 512 -17.99 7.17 -9.09
C CYS A 512 -18.34 6.53 -10.43
N ASP A 513 -19.39 7.00 -11.11
CA ASP A 513 -19.75 6.49 -12.44
C ASP A 513 -18.55 6.62 -13.40
N VAL A 514 -18.25 5.57 -14.17
CA VAL A 514 -17.07 5.52 -15.05
C VAL A 514 -17.46 5.54 -16.52
N CYS A 515 -16.69 6.27 -17.31
CA CYS A 515 -16.62 6.23 -18.77
C CYS A 515 -15.32 5.55 -19.20
N LEU A 516 -15.41 4.29 -19.62
CA LEU A 516 -14.25 3.52 -20.07
C LEU A 516 -13.94 3.87 -21.52
N HIS A 517 -12.72 4.31 -21.80
CA HIS A 517 -12.26 4.48 -23.17
C HIS A 517 -12.07 3.13 -23.85
N MET A 518 -12.36 3.05 -25.15
CA MET A 518 -12.08 1.87 -25.97
C MET A 518 -11.67 2.27 -27.38
N THR A 519 -10.56 1.71 -27.86
CA THR A 519 -10.06 1.91 -29.22
C THR A 519 -10.33 0.68 -30.09
N CYS A 520 -10.43 0.88 -31.41
CA CYS A 520 -10.68 -0.20 -32.37
C CYS A 520 -9.50 -0.45 -33.34
N THR A 521 -8.46 0.37 -33.30
CA THR A 521 -7.20 0.15 -34.01
C THR A 521 -6.36 -0.93 -33.32
N ASP A 522 -5.93 -1.92 -34.09
CA ASP A 522 -5.04 -3.02 -33.67
C ASP A 522 -5.57 -3.89 -32.52
N VAL A 523 -6.90 -4.06 -32.48
CA VAL A 523 -7.57 -4.88 -31.47
C VAL A 523 -8.36 -6.00 -32.15
N GLU A 524 -8.18 -7.24 -31.68
CA GLU A 524 -8.97 -8.39 -32.15
C GLU A 524 -10.42 -8.27 -31.68
N ARG A 525 -11.38 -8.69 -32.51
CA ARG A 525 -12.80 -8.67 -32.15
C ARG A 525 -13.13 -9.41 -30.85
N SER A 526 -12.56 -10.60 -30.65
CA SER A 526 -12.77 -11.43 -29.45
C SER A 526 -12.40 -10.68 -28.17
N PHE A 527 -11.40 -9.81 -28.27
CA PHE A 527 -10.96 -8.96 -27.19
C PHE A 527 -12.01 -7.89 -26.86
N LEU A 528 -12.53 -7.17 -27.87
CA LEU A 528 -13.60 -6.18 -27.66
C LEU A 528 -14.85 -6.84 -27.05
N ASP A 529 -15.18 -8.06 -27.49
CA ASP A 529 -16.31 -8.81 -26.94
C ASP A 529 -16.12 -9.13 -25.45
N THR A 530 -14.91 -9.54 -25.06
CA THR A 530 -14.57 -9.82 -23.65
C THR A 530 -14.61 -8.54 -22.81
N ALA A 531 -13.98 -7.46 -23.28
CA ALA A 531 -13.95 -6.19 -22.56
C ALA A 531 -15.34 -5.57 -22.39
N LEU A 532 -16.20 -5.65 -23.42
CA LEU A 532 -17.60 -5.19 -23.32
C LEU A 532 -18.44 -6.08 -22.40
N ALA A 533 -18.21 -7.40 -22.43
CA ALA A 533 -18.88 -8.33 -21.52
C ALA A 533 -18.50 -8.05 -20.07
N ASP A 534 -17.21 -7.86 -19.78
CA ASP A 534 -16.71 -7.55 -18.44
C ASP A 534 -17.15 -6.17 -17.97
N ALA A 535 -17.07 -5.14 -18.83
CA ALA A 535 -17.60 -3.81 -18.52
C ALA A 535 -19.07 -3.90 -18.07
N LYS A 536 -19.90 -4.63 -18.84
CA LYS A 536 -21.30 -4.86 -18.48
C LYS A 536 -21.46 -5.67 -17.18
N ARG A 537 -20.67 -6.74 -17.02
CA ARG A 537 -20.69 -7.62 -15.84
C ARG A 537 -20.43 -6.86 -14.55
N TYR A 538 -19.49 -5.91 -14.58
CA TYR A 538 -19.06 -5.13 -13.42
C TYR A 538 -19.74 -3.76 -13.31
N GLY A 539 -20.80 -3.53 -14.07
CA GLY A 539 -21.68 -2.36 -13.95
C GLY A 539 -21.23 -1.12 -14.70
N ILE A 540 -20.15 -1.15 -15.49
CA ILE A 540 -19.77 -0.04 -16.36
C ILE A 540 -20.79 0.04 -17.50
N CYS A 541 -21.46 1.18 -17.62
CA CYS A 541 -22.45 1.41 -18.67
C CYS A 541 -22.11 2.58 -19.60
N ASN A 542 -20.95 3.21 -19.48
CA ASN A 542 -20.54 4.32 -20.34
C ASN A 542 -19.21 3.99 -21.03
N ILE A 543 -19.19 4.11 -22.36
CA ILE A 543 -18.02 3.81 -23.20
C ILE A 543 -17.69 5.04 -24.04
N LEU A 544 -16.42 5.45 -24.07
CA LEU A 544 -15.92 6.40 -25.05
C LEU A 544 -15.33 5.64 -26.24
N ALA A 545 -16.06 5.61 -27.35
CA ALA A 545 -15.66 4.89 -28.56
C ALA A 545 -14.68 5.74 -29.39
N LEU A 546 -13.44 5.25 -29.47
CA LEU A 546 -12.33 5.91 -30.15
C LEU A 546 -11.84 5.04 -31.31
N ARG A 547 -11.21 5.67 -32.30
CA ARG A 547 -10.48 4.92 -33.32
C ARG A 547 -9.24 4.29 -32.66
N GLY A 548 -8.46 5.12 -31.97
CA GLY A 548 -7.07 4.82 -31.63
C GLY A 548 -6.15 5.36 -32.71
N ASP A 549 -4.91 5.65 -32.33
CA ASP A 549 -3.88 6.06 -33.28
C ASP A 549 -3.34 4.85 -34.04
N PRO A 550 -3.00 4.99 -35.32
CA PRO A 550 -2.39 3.90 -36.09
C PRO A 550 -1.13 3.38 -35.38
N PRO A 551 -0.81 2.08 -35.52
CA PRO A 551 0.49 1.56 -35.09
C PRO A 551 1.59 2.42 -35.74
N ARG A 552 2.55 2.88 -34.93
CA ARG A 552 3.53 3.86 -35.40
C ARG A 552 4.39 3.28 -36.53
N GLY A 553 4.54 4.06 -37.60
CA GLY A 553 5.37 3.71 -38.77
C GLY A 553 4.60 3.36 -40.06
N GLU A 554 3.27 3.29 -40.03
CA GLU A 554 2.45 3.05 -41.23
C GLU A 554 1.56 4.25 -41.55
N GLU A 555 1.77 4.90 -42.71
CA GLU A 555 0.85 5.94 -43.24
C GLU A 555 -0.51 5.36 -43.65
N SER A 556 -0.55 4.04 -43.89
CA SER A 556 -1.73 3.26 -44.21
C SER A 556 -1.67 1.93 -43.46
N TRP A 557 -2.50 1.79 -42.44
CA TRP A 557 -2.65 0.57 -41.67
C TRP A 557 -3.79 -0.30 -42.24
N ILE A 558 -3.57 -1.62 -42.30
CA ILE A 558 -4.62 -2.59 -42.64
C ILE A 558 -5.22 -3.09 -41.34
N ALA A 559 -6.52 -2.90 -41.18
CA ALA A 559 -7.16 -3.29 -39.93
C ALA A 559 -7.03 -4.78 -39.61
N THR A 560 -6.60 -5.09 -38.38
CA THR A 560 -6.47 -6.47 -37.86
C THR A 560 -7.77 -7.25 -38.03
N ASP A 561 -8.90 -6.55 -37.91
CA ASP A 561 -10.19 -6.96 -38.44
C ASP A 561 -10.72 -5.85 -39.37
N GLN A 562 -11.01 -6.19 -40.62
CA GLN A 562 -11.51 -5.23 -41.63
C GLN A 562 -12.81 -4.53 -41.23
N GLN A 563 -13.53 -5.04 -40.22
CA GLN A 563 -14.74 -4.45 -39.67
C GLN A 563 -14.48 -3.21 -38.80
N PHE A 564 -13.25 -2.96 -38.34
CA PHE A 564 -12.92 -1.88 -37.39
C PHE A 564 -11.90 -0.89 -37.97
N GLN A 565 -12.36 0.01 -38.85
CA GLN A 565 -11.49 1.02 -39.47
C GLN A 565 -11.65 2.40 -38.84
N THR A 566 -12.82 2.67 -38.26
CA THR A 566 -13.19 3.98 -37.72
C THR A 566 -13.92 3.83 -36.39
N SER A 567 -13.93 4.91 -35.59
CA SER A 567 -14.79 4.96 -34.39
C SER A 567 -16.28 4.78 -34.71
N ILE A 568 -16.73 5.09 -35.93
CA ILE A 568 -18.12 4.85 -36.37
C ILE A 568 -18.41 3.34 -36.37
N ASP A 569 -17.45 2.52 -36.80
CA ASP A 569 -17.61 1.08 -36.86
C ASP A 569 -17.72 0.48 -35.46
N LEU A 570 -16.91 0.97 -34.51
CA LEU A 570 -17.00 0.58 -33.10
C LEU A 570 -18.37 0.95 -32.51
N VAL A 571 -18.89 2.16 -32.77
CA VAL A 571 -20.23 2.57 -32.33
C VAL A 571 -21.30 1.61 -32.89
N LYS A 572 -21.28 1.35 -34.20
CA LYS A 572 -22.22 0.42 -34.84
C LYS A 572 -22.12 -0.99 -34.26
N TYR A 573 -20.90 -1.44 -34.00
CA TYR A 573 -20.62 -2.75 -33.44
C TYR A 573 -21.22 -2.91 -32.04
N VAL A 574 -20.91 -1.98 -31.13
CA VAL A 574 -21.45 -1.99 -29.76
C VAL A 574 -22.98 -1.93 -29.78
N ARG A 575 -23.56 -1.08 -30.64
CA ARG A 575 -25.03 -1.01 -30.81
C ARG A 575 -25.62 -2.31 -31.33
N LYS A 576 -24.97 -2.97 -32.28
CA LYS A 576 -25.42 -4.24 -32.84
C LYS A 576 -25.38 -5.38 -31.82
N GLN A 577 -24.32 -5.48 -31.03
CA GLN A 577 -24.12 -6.58 -30.07
C GLN A 577 -24.86 -6.36 -28.75
N HIS A 578 -24.88 -5.12 -28.25
CA HIS A 578 -25.35 -4.81 -26.90
C HIS A 578 -26.57 -3.87 -26.88
N GLY A 579 -27.10 -3.47 -28.04
CA GLY A 579 -28.26 -2.59 -28.14
C GLY A 579 -28.02 -1.26 -27.42
N ASP A 580 -28.96 -0.88 -26.56
CA ASP A 580 -28.87 0.33 -25.74
C ASP A 580 -28.30 0.07 -24.34
N ALA A 581 -27.59 -1.03 -24.12
CA ALA A 581 -26.99 -1.31 -22.80
C ALA A 581 -25.96 -0.24 -22.38
N PHE A 582 -25.22 0.32 -23.34
CA PHE A 582 -24.17 1.31 -23.10
C PHE A 582 -24.56 2.72 -23.56
N CYS A 583 -24.21 3.72 -22.76
CA CYS A 583 -24.10 5.10 -23.19
C CYS A 583 -22.79 5.27 -23.97
N ILE A 584 -22.85 5.69 -25.24
CA ILE A 584 -21.65 5.77 -26.09
C ILE A 584 -21.28 7.23 -26.37
N GLY A 585 -20.11 7.63 -25.90
CA GLY A 585 -19.47 8.90 -26.27
C GLY A 585 -18.53 8.75 -27.46
N VAL A 586 -18.25 9.86 -28.14
CA VAL A 586 -17.21 9.92 -29.19
C VAL A 586 -16.37 11.18 -29.10
N ALA A 587 -15.14 11.14 -29.61
CA ALA A 587 -14.27 12.31 -29.68
C ALA A 587 -14.66 13.29 -30.79
N GLY A 588 -14.56 14.59 -30.48
CA GLY A 588 -14.67 15.72 -31.41
C GLY A 588 -13.43 16.63 -31.35
N TYR A 589 -13.12 17.32 -32.46
CA TYR A 589 -11.89 18.10 -32.61
C TYR A 589 -12.24 19.53 -33.07
N PRO A 590 -12.30 20.52 -32.16
CA PRO A 590 -12.69 21.89 -32.50
C PRO A 590 -11.78 22.56 -33.53
N GLU A 591 -10.50 22.18 -33.55
CA GLU A 591 -9.48 22.70 -34.48
C GLU A 591 -9.19 21.77 -35.66
N GLY A 592 -9.95 20.67 -35.82
CA GLY A 592 -9.76 19.66 -36.85
C GLY A 592 -8.70 18.60 -36.50
N LEU A 593 -8.84 17.39 -37.06
CA LEU A 593 -7.99 16.24 -36.79
C LEU A 593 -6.72 16.21 -37.67
N SER A 594 -6.84 16.61 -38.95
CA SER A 594 -5.79 16.46 -39.96
C SER A 594 -5.74 17.70 -40.86
N GLY A 595 -5.06 18.78 -40.43
CA GLY A 595 -4.69 19.89 -41.34
C GLY A 595 -5.15 21.29 -40.94
N HIS A 596 -5.98 21.45 -39.91
CA HIS A 596 -6.47 22.75 -39.39
C HIS A 596 -7.10 23.69 -40.42
N THR A 597 -7.42 23.21 -41.63
CA THR A 597 -8.09 24.03 -42.64
C THR A 597 -9.60 24.07 -42.36
N PRO A 598 -10.30 25.16 -42.72
CA PRO A 598 -11.75 25.22 -42.62
C PRO A 598 -12.45 24.05 -43.34
N GLU A 599 -11.89 23.57 -44.44
CA GLU A 599 -12.38 22.43 -45.21
C GLU A 599 -12.22 21.11 -44.45
N ASP A 600 -11.09 20.91 -43.77
CA ASP A 600 -10.86 19.72 -42.93
C ASP A 600 -11.81 19.70 -41.74
N VAL A 601 -11.99 20.84 -41.07
CA VAL A 601 -12.95 20.97 -39.96
C VAL A 601 -14.37 20.67 -40.43
N ALA A 602 -14.77 21.17 -41.60
CA ALA A 602 -16.09 20.88 -42.16
C ALA A 602 -16.27 19.37 -42.49
N ARG A 603 -15.23 18.73 -43.03
CA ARG A 603 -15.23 17.29 -43.29
C ARG A 603 -15.35 16.48 -41.99
N ASP A 604 -14.60 16.87 -40.96
CA ASP A 604 -14.60 16.22 -39.65
C ASP A 604 -15.95 16.33 -38.94
N ILE A 605 -16.64 17.47 -39.07
CA ILE A 605 -18.03 17.64 -38.59
C ILE A 605 -18.97 16.67 -39.31
N GLY A 606 -18.76 16.44 -40.62
CA GLY A 606 -19.50 15.42 -41.38
C GLY A 606 -19.34 14.01 -40.82
N PHE A 607 -18.12 13.60 -40.46
CA PHE A 607 -17.88 12.32 -39.78
C PHE A 607 -18.45 12.30 -38.37
N LEU A 608 -18.38 13.40 -37.64
CA LEU A 608 -18.98 13.51 -36.30
C LEU A 608 -20.50 13.33 -36.35
N LYS A 609 -21.17 13.88 -37.37
CA LYS A 609 -22.60 13.62 -37.62
C LYS A 609 -22.86 12.13 -37.92
N GLN A 610 -22.00 11.47 -38.70
CA GLN A 610 -22.12 10.03 -38.95
C GLN A 610 -21.93 9.20 -37.66
N LYS A 611 -21.06 9.62 -36.73
CA LYS A 611 -20.92 8.99 -35.41
C LYS A 611 -22.21 9.10 -34.58
N GLN A 612 -22.83 10.28 -34.58
CA GLN A 612 -24.15 10.46 -33.96
C GLN A 612 -25.19 9.52 -34.61
N ASP A 613 -25.25 9.50 -35.94
CA ASP A 613 -26.22 8.68 -36.69
C ASP A 613 -26.00 7.17 -36.50
N ALA A 614 -24.78 6.76 -36.19
CA ALA A 614 -24.46 5.39 -35.80
C ALA A 614 -24.95 5.02 -34.38
N GLY A 615 -25.32 6.01 -33.56
CA GLY A 615 -25.86 5.82 -32.22
C GLY A 615 -25.00 6.36 -31.07
N ALA A 616 -24.05 7.26 -31.33
CA ALA A 616 -23.37 8.00 -30.27
C ALA A 616 -24.31 9.02 -29.60
N GLN A 617 -24.11 9.29 -28.32
CA GLN A 617 -25.06 10.00 -27.46
C GLN A 617 -24.47 11.22 -26.75
N PHE A 618 -23.15 11.36 -26.73
CA PHE A 618 -22.47 12.59 -26.35
C PHE A 618 -21.14 12.71 -27.07
N ILE A 619 -20.59 13.92 -27.10
CA ILE A 619 -19.29 14.22 -27.71
C ILE A 619 -18.39 14.81 -26.62
N VAL A 620 -17.18 14.31 -26.47
CA VAL A 620 -16.12 14.96 -25.68
C VAL A 620 -15.12 15.57 -26.65
N THR A 621 -14.80 16.84 -26.48
CA THR A 621 -13.83 17.49 -27.36
C THR A 621 -12.40 17.29 -26.88
N GLN A 622 -11.45 17.25 -27.82
CA GLN A 622 -10.06 17.56 -27.52
C GLN A 622 -9.98 18.92 -26.78
N PHE A 623 -9.00 19.08 -25.90
CA PHE A 623 -8.78 20.38 -25.24
C PHE A 623 -8.33 21.45 -26.23
N PHE A 624 -8.58 22.71 -25.89
CA PHE A 624 -8.26 23.87 -26.72
C PHE A 624 -7.94 25.08 -25.84
N TYR A 625 -7.24 26.06 -26.39
CA TYR A 625 -6.86 27.30 -25.69
C TYR A 625 -7.47 28.57 -26.31
N GLU A 626 -8.30 28.43 -27.35
CA GLU A 626 -9.04 29.51 -28.02
C GLU A 626 -10.55 29.26 -27.96
N PRO A 627 -11.27 29.79 -26.96
CA PRO A 627 -12.72 29.59 -26.83
C PRO A 627 -13.54 30.03 -28.04
N GLU A 628 -13.10 31.08 -28.74
CA GLU A 628 -13.77 31.57 -29.96
C GLU A 628 -13.77 30.54 -31.11
N LYS A 629 -12.70 29.73 -31.23
CA LYS A 629 -12.64 28.62 -32.20
C LYS A 629 -13.65 27.54 -31.82
N PHE A 630 -13.77 27.22 -30.53
CA PHE A 630 -14.78 26.30 -30.03
C PHE A 630 -16.20 26.80 -30.30
N HIS A 631 -16.51 28.06 -29.99
CA HIS A 631 -17.83 28.66 -30.23
C HIS A 631 -18.23 28.55 -31.71
N THR A 632 -17.31 28.93 -32.60
CA THR A 632 -17.52 28.82 -34.05
C THR A 632 -17.76 27.37 -34.50
N TRP A 633 -16.97 26.43 -33.95
CA TRP A 633 -17.11 25.01 -34.25
C TRP A 633 -18.43 24.42 -33.72
N HIS A 634 -18.84 24.80 -32.51
CA HIS A 634 -20.10 24.38 -31.89
C HIS A 634 -21.30 24.86 -32.72
N ALA A 635 -21.33 26.12 -33.12
CA ALA A 635 -22.37 26.66 -34.00
C ALA A 635 -22.46 25.89 -35.33
N ARG A 636 -21.32 25.54 -35.93
CA ARG A 636 -21.27 24.71 -37.15
C ARG A 636 -21.79 23.30 -36.91
N CYS A 637 -21.45 22.67 -35.78
CA CYS A 637 -21.98 21.35 -35.41
C CYS A 637 -23.52 21.38 -35.32
N ARG A 638 -24.08 22.40 -34.67
CA ARG A 638 -25.54 22.58 -34.58
C ARG A 638 -26.18 22.80 -35.95
N ALA A 639 -25.56 23.62 -36.81
CA ALA A 639 -26.02 23.84 -38.19
C ALA A 639 -25.99 22.55 -39.05
N HIS A 640 -25.09 21.61 -38.77
CA HIS A 640 -25.00 20.30 -39.44
C HIS A 640 -25.92 19.22 -38.83
N GLY A 641 -26.81 19.60 -37.90
CA GLY A 641 -27.79 18.68 -37.31
C GLY A 641 -27.21 17.75 -36.24
N ILE A 642 -26.06 18.08 -35.65
CA ILE A 642 -25.56 17.41 -34.44
C ILE A 642 -26.38 17.93 -33.26
N THR A 643 -27.16 17.05 -32.65
CA THR A 643 -28.14 17.36 -31.59
C THR A 643 -27.72 16.80 -30.23
N ILE A 644 -26.82 15.81 -30.20
CA ILE A 644 -26.31 15.25 -28.94
C ILE A 644 -25.47 16.29 -28.16
N PRO A 645 -25.39 16.17 -26.82
CA PRO A 645 -24.56 17.03 -25.98
C PRO A 645 -23.09 17.04 -26.41
N ILE A 646 -22.48 18.22 -26.33
CA ILE A 646 -21.04 18.43 -26.58
C ILE A 646 -20.43 18.90 -25.26
N ILE A 647 -19.45 18.16 -24.76
CA ILE A 647 -18.72 18.41 -23.53
C ILE A 647 -17.33 18.94 -23.91
N PRO A 648 -17.02 20.22 -23.63
CA PRO A 648 -15.71 20.80 -23.90
C PRO A 648 -14.65 20.20 -22.99
N GLY A 649 -13.58 19.71 -23.58
CA GLY A 649 -12.37 19.31 -22.89
C GLY A 649 -11.51 20.52 -22.50
N VAL A 650 -11.00 20.53 -21.27
CA VAL A 650 -10.13 21.58 -20.73
C VAL A 650 -8.96 20.92 -20.01
N MET A 651 -7.73 21.27 -20.41
CA MET A 651 -6.51 20.79 -19.76
C MET A 651 -5.84 21.94 -19.01
N PRO A 652 -5.88 21.97 -17.67
CA PRO A 652 -5.14 22.95 -16.89
C PRO A 652 -3.63 22.82 -17.16
N ILE A 653 -2.95 23.95 -17.39
CA ILE A 653 -1.50 23.97 -17.63
C ILE A 653 -0.78 23.75 -16.30
N GLN A 654 0.04 22.71 -16.21
CA GLN A 654 0.70 22.27 -14.98
C GLN A 654 2.19 22.63 -14.92
N ASN A 655 2.86 22.60 -16.07
CA ASN A 655 4.26 22.99 -16.27
C ASN A 655 4.45 23.29 -17.77
N TYR A 656 5.46 24.07 -18.11
CA TYR A 656 5.65 24.55 -19.48
C TYR A 656 5.98 23.42 -20.46
N HIS A 657 6.89 22.51 -20.08
CA HIS A 657 7.40 21.47 -20.98
C HIS A 657 6.33 20.45 -21.37
N SER A 658 5.58 19.94 -20.39
CA SER A 658 4.48 18.98 -20.62
C SER A 658 3.36 19.60 -21.42
N PHE A 659 3.06 20.88 -21.17
CA PHE A 659 2.09 21.64 -21.95
C PHE A 659 2.51 21.75 -23.42
N ARG A 660 3.74 22.19 -23.71
CA ARG A 660 4.26 22.29 -25.08
C ARG A 660 4.23 20.93 -25.77
N ARG A 661 4.71 19.88 -25.11
CA ARG A 661 4.68 18.51 -25.62
C ARG A 661 3.27 18.05 -25.98
N MET A 662 2.31 18.20 -25.06
CA MET A 662 0.94 17.75 -25.26
C MET A 662 0.24 18.53 -26.39
N THR A 663 0.47 19.84 -26.47
CA THR A 663 -0.06 20.66 -27.58
C THR A 663 0.52 20.26 -28.93
N ASN A 664 1.82 19.92 -29.00
CA ASN A 664 2.45 19.45 -30.23
C ASN A 664 1.93 18.06 -30.64
N LEU A 665 1.81 17.13 -29.68
CA LEU A 665 1.30 15.78 -29.93
C LEU A 665 -0.12 15.83 -30.49
N CYS A 666 -0.98 16.65 -29.89
CA CYS A 666 -2.36 16.86 -30.32
C CYS A 666 -2.48 17.81 -31.52
N ARG A 667 -1.36 18.36 -32.02
CA ARG A 667 -1.27 19.36 -33.10
C ARG A 667 -2.11 20.61 -32.85
N LEU A 668 -2.27 21.03 -31.61
CA LEU A 668 -3.10 22.18 -31.26
C LEU A 668 -2.37 23.50 -31.48
N GLN A 669 -3.11 24.53 -31.90
CA GLN A 669 -2.58 25.88 -31.99
C GLN A 669 -2.70 26.56 -30.63
N VAL A 670 -1.56 26.92 -30.04
CA VAL A 670 -1.53 27.69 -28.81
C VAL A 670 -1.52 29.18 -29.15
N PRO A 671 -2.38 30.02 -28.53
CA PRO A 671 -2.34 31.46 -28.73
C PRO A 671 -0.96 32.05 -28.45
N THR A 672 -0.44 32.86 -29.37
CA THR A 672 0.83 33.57 -29.19
C THR A 672 0.89 34.36 -27.87
N PRO A 673 -0.17 35.10 -27.45
CA PRO A 673 -0.15 35.82 -26.18
C PRO A 673 0.00 34.90 -24.96
N LEU A 674 -0.51 33.66 -25.04
CA LEU A 674 -0.35 32.68 -23.96
C LEU A 674 1.09 32.15 -23.90
N LEU A 675 1.71 31.87 -25.05
CA LEU A 675 3.12 31.47 -25.11
C LEU A 675 4.03 32.59 -24.61
N GLU A 676 3.80 33.83 -25.03
CA GLU A 676 4.56 35.01 -24.58
C GLU A 676 4.42 35.25 -23.07
N ALA A 677 3.25 34.96 -22.49
CA ALA A 677 3.04 35.07 -21.05
C ALA A 677 3.73 33.95 -20.24
N LEU A 678 3.83 32.74 -20.81
CA LEU A 678 4.45 31.59 -20.15
C LEU A 678 5.97 31.56 -20.30
N GLU A 679 6.52 32.11 -21.38
CA GLU A 679 7.96 32.05 -21.69
C GLU A 679 8.87 32.59 -20.56
N PRO A 680 8.57 33.73 -19.90
CA PRO A 680 9.41 34.26 -18.84
C PRO A 680 9.38 33.43 -17.54
N ILE A 681 8.34 32.61 -17.36
CA ILE A 681 8.10 31.82 -16.16
C ILE A 681 8.24 30.31 -16.42
N LYS A 682 8.78 29.92 -17.58
CA LYS A 682 8.81 28.52 -18.02
C LYS A 682 9.55 27.56 -17.08
N THR A 683 10.43 28.08 -16.21
CA THR A 683 11.17 27.33 -15.18
C THR A 683 10.55 27.43 -13.78
N ASP A 684 9.48 28.21 -13.60
CA ASP A 684 8.73 28.34 -12.35
C ASP A 684 7.36 27.66 -12.48
N ASP A 685 7.33 26.36 -12.18
CA ASP A 685 6.12 25.53 -12.26
C ASP A 685 4.97 26.06 -11.41
N ALA A 686 5.24 26.70 -10.28
CA ALA A 686 4.18 27.27 -9.44
C ALA A 686 3.49 28.43 -10.15
N SER A 687 4.28 29.35 -10.71
CA SER A 687 3.76 30.46 -11.51
C SER A 687 3.05 29.97 -12.78
N VAL A 688 3.57 28.93 -13.44
CA VAL A 688 2.93 28.32 -14.63
C VAL A 688 1.56 27.72 -14.25
N LYS A 689 1.46 27.01 -13.13
CA LYS A 689 0.18 26.48 -12.62
C LYS A 689 -0.84 27.59 -12.35
N ASP A 690 -0.40 28.69 -11.77
CA ASP A 690 -1.28 29.83 -11.49
C ASP A 690 -1.88 30.42 -12.78
N VAL A 691 -1.04 30.64 -13.80
CA VAL A 691 -1.50 31.07 -15.13
C VAL A 691 -2.41 29.99 -15.76
N GLY A 692 -2.03 28.72 -15.65
CA GLY A 692 -2.80 27.60 -16.18
C GLY A 692 -4.21 27.48 -15.63
N VAL A 693 -4.38 27.70 -14.32
CA VAL A 693 -5.69 27.72 -13.65
C VAL A 693 -6.52 28.91 -14.15
N GLN A 694 -5.93 30.10 -14.31
CA GLN A 694 -6.63 31.28 -14.82
C GLN A 694 -7.10 31.09 -16.28
N VAL A 695 -6.26 30.47 -17.11
CA VAL A 695 -6.61 30.13 -18.50
C VAL A 695 -7.79 29.15 -18.53
N ALA A 696 -7.76 28.10 -17.71
CA ALA A 696 -8.86 27.14 -17.61
C ALA A 696 -10.18 27.79 -17.15
N HIS A 697 -10.13 28.67 -16.15
CA HIS A 697 -11.31 29.47 -15.74
C HIS A 697 -11.86 30.32 -16.87
N THR A 698 -10.97 30.99 -17.62
CA THR A 698 -11.37 31.84 -18.75
C THR A 698 -12.09 31.03 -19.83
N ILE A 699 -11.57 29.84 -20.16
CA ILE A 699 -12.17 28.94 -21.14
C ILE A 699 -13.57 28.50 -20.66
N VAL A 700 -13.67 28.01 -19.42
CA VAL A 700 -14.94 27.55 -18.83
C VAL A 700 -15.97 28.67 -18.82
N ASP A 701 -15.60 29.86 -18.36
CA ASP A 701 -16.49 31.02 -18.29
C ASP A 701 -17.00 31.47 -19.66
N GLN A 702 -16.10 31.57 -20.65
CA GLN A 702 -16.47 32.03 -21.99
C GLN A 702 -17.40 31.02 -22.67
N VAL A 703 -17.06 29.73 -22.63
CA VAL A 703 -17.88 28.66 -23.21
C VAL A 703 -19.22 28.53 -22.50
N HIS A 704 -19.25 28.62 -21.17
CA HIS A 704 -20.51 28.57 -20.42
C HIS A 704 -21.45 29.72 -20.79
N LYS A 705 -20.91 30.95 -20.85
CA LYS A 705 -21.70 32.16 -21.15
C LYS A 705 -22.16 32.23 -22.61
N GLN A 706 -21.29 31.89 -23.57
CA GLN A 706 -21.58 32.02 -25.00
C GLN A 706 -22.39 30.83 -25.56
N ASP A 707 -22.01 29.61 -25.19
CA ASP A 707 -22.59 28.38 -25.77
C ASP A 707 -23.69 27.74 -24.92
N GLN A 708 -23.94 28.29 -23.71
CA GLN A 708 -24.92 27.77 -22.74
C GLN A 708 -24.64 26.31 -22.35
N ILE A 709 -23.36 25.94 -22.28
CA ILE A 709 -22.90 24.60 -21.91
C ILE A 709 -22.61 24.57 -20.41
N ALA A 710 -23.18 23.62 -19.69
CA ALA A 710 -23.00 23.44 -18.24
C ALA A 710 -22.35 22.10 -17.87
N ALA A 711 -21.62 21.47 -18.80
CA ALA A 711 -20.85 20.25 -18.53
C ALA A 711 -19.45 20.37 -19.14
N PHE A 712 -18.40 20.12 -18.36
CA PHE A 712 -17.00 20.22 -18.80
C PHE A 712 -16.21 18.98 -18.42
N HIS A 713 -15.19 18.69 -19.23
CA HIS A 713 -14.30 17.55 -19.05
C HIS A 713 -12.88 18.04 -18.75
N LEU A 714 -12.30 17.59 -17.63
CA LEU A 714 -10.96 17.97 -17.20
C LEU A 714 -9.96 16.85 -17.45
N TYR A 715 -8.96 17.13 -18.27
CA TYR A 715 -7.76 16.30 -18.42
C TYR A 715 -6.88 16.52 -17.19
N THR A 716 -6.90 15.58 -16.24
CA THR A 716 -6.22 15.77 -14.94
C THR A 716 -4.72 15.53 -15.01
N LEU A 717 -4.27 14.72 -15.96
CA LEU A 717 -2.92 14.15 -16.02
C LEU A 717 -2.55 13.41 -14.72
N ASN A 718 -3.54 12.74 -14.12
CA ASN A 718 -3.51 12.16 -12.78
C ASN A 718 -3.27 13.16 -11.64
N LEU A 719 -3.25 14.49 -11.85
CA LEU A 719 -2.93 15.50 -10.82
C LEU A 719 -4.18 16.13 -10.16
N GLU A 720 -4.09 16.43 -8.86
CA GLU A 720 -5.25 16.87 -8.05
C GLU A 720 -5.39 18.41 -7.94
N LYS A 721 -4.32 19.16 -7.64
CA LYS A 721 -4.46 20.57 -7.20
C LYS A 721 -5.03 21.52 -8.24
N SER A 722 -4.49 21.56 -9.46
CA SER A 722 -4.98 22.51 -10.47
C SER A 722 -6.41 22.19 -10.89
N VAL A 723 -6.78 20.90 -10.93
CA VAL A 723 -8.15 20.44 -11.16
C VAL A 723 -9.08 20.92 -10.05
N THR A 724 -8.67 20.73 -8.79
CA THR A 724 -9.40 21.23 -7.62
C THR A 724 -9.61 22.73 -7.70
N ARG A 725 -8.54 23.50 -7.98
CA ARG A 725 -8.60 24.98 -8.09
C ARG A 725 -9.53 25.45 -9.21
N VAL A 726 -9.57 24.75 -10.34
CA VAL A 726 -10.49 25.04 -11.44
C VAL A 726 -11.94 24.78 -11.01
N ILE A 727 -12.22 23.63 -10.40
CA ILE A 727 -13.59 23.31 -9.97
C ILE A 727 -14.06 24.24 -8.85
N THR A 728 -13.23 24.49 -7.83
CA THR A 728 -13.62 25.34 -6.69
C THR A 728 -13.76 26.81 -7.08
N GLY A 729 -12.90 27.32 -7.97
CA GLY A 729 -13.00 28.70 -8.45
C GLY A 729 -14.24 28.94 -9.32
N ALA A 730 -14.62 27.96 -10.14
CA ALA A 730 -15.84 28.04 -10.96
C ALA A 730 -17.12 28.05 -10.11
N LYS A 731 -17.13 27.36 -8.95
CA LYS A 731 -18.24 27.41 -7.99
C LYS A 731 -18.41 28.79 -7.32
N ALA A 732 -17.34 29.57 -7.18
CA ALA A 732 -17.37 30.91 -6.58
C ALA A 732 -17.84 32.01 -7.57
N GLY A 733 -17.78 31.75 -8.88
CA GLY A 733 -18.08 32.73 -9.95
C GLY A 733 -19.58 32.98 -10.23
N ALA A 734 -20.50 32.32 -9.51
CA ALA A 734 -21.95 32.55 -9.65
C ALA A 734 -22.46 33.86 -8.99
N GLY A 735 -21.57 34.62 -8.35
CA GLY A 735 -21.82 35.99 -7.89
C GLY A 735 -20.62 36.90 -8.22
N GLU A 736 -20.86 37.92 -9.04
CA GLU A 736 -19.99 39.07 -9.37
C GLU A 736 -18.48 38.96 -9.06
N LEU A 737 -17.68 38.76 -10.12
CA LEU A 737 -16.23 38.98 -10.10
C LEU A 737 -15.92 40.47 -9.85
N ARG A 738 -15.74 40.85 -8.58
CA ARG A 738 -14.95 42.03 -8.22
C ARG A 738 -13.47 41.66 -8.24
N ALA A 739 -12.71 42.38 -9.05
CA ALA A 739 -11.26 42.37 -9.04
C ALA A 739 -10.75 42.93 -7.69
N GLU A 740 -10.56 42.05 -6.69
CA GLU A 740 -9.79 42.39 -5.51
C GLU A 740 -8.30 42.14 -5.79
N LYS A 741 -7.59 43.23 -6.08
CA LYS A 741 -6.14 43.28 -5.97
C LYS A 741 -5.75 43.07 -4.51
N GLY A 742 -5.22 41.89 -4.22
CA GLY A 742 -4.44 41.60 -3.02
C GLY A 742 -5.27 41.26 -1.78
N ALA A 743 -5.58 39.98 -1.59
CA ALA A 743 -5.76 39.42 -0.25
C ALA A 743 -5.59 37.87 -0.26
N LEU A 744 -4.64 37.43 0.57
CA LEU A 744 -4.51 36.11 1.18
C LEU A 744 -4.20 34.91 0.27
N VAL A 745 -3.00 34.95 -0.31
CA VAL A 745 -2.20 33.75 -0.54
C VAL A 745 -1.94 33.13 0.85
N ARG A 746 -2.56 31.98 1.14
CA ARG A 746 -2.09 31.12 2.24
C ARG A 746 -0.64 30.74 1.93
N SER A 747 0.20 30.75 2.97
CA SER A 747 1.63 30.47 2.90
C SER A 747 1.97 29.26 2.01
N PRO A 748 3.05 29.29 1.21
CA PRO A 748 3.60 28.13 0.48
C PRO A 748 4.09 26.95 1.36
N ALA A 749 3.59 26.84 2.59
CA ALA A 749 4.02 25.90 3.63
C ALA A 749 3.21 24.58 3.63
N ASP A 750 2.10 24.49 2.88
CA ASP A 750 1.25 23.28 2.80
C ASP A 750 1.47 22.48 1.50
N TRP A 751 2.69 22.52 0.93
CA TRP A 751 2.98 21.88 -0.35
C TRP A 751 3.64 20.52 -0.13
N GLU A 752 2.84 19.46 -0.08
CA GLU A 752 3.33 18.08 -0.21
C GLU A 752 3.89 17.80 -1.61
N TRP A 753 4.91 16.94 -1.67
CA TRP A 753 5.74 16.63 -2.83
C TRP A 753 5.02 15.89 -3.97
N ASP A 754 3.84 15.31 -3.73
CA ASP A 754 3.10 14.43 -4.65
C ASP A 754 2.45 15.16 -5.87
N GLU A 755 2.92 16.36 -6.20
CA GLU A 755 2.24 17.32 -7.07
C GLU A 755 3.11 18.03 -8.10
N PHE A 756 4.42 17.81 -8.09
CA PHE A 756 5.24 18.19 -9.22
C PHE A 756 5.08 17.13 -10.31
N PRO A 757 5.09 17.50 -11.59
CA PRO A 757 5.14 16.54 -12.67
C PRO A 757 6.41 15.71 -12.46
N ASN A 758 6.24 14.51 -11.91
CA ASN A 758 7.31 13.56 -11.72
C ASN A 758 7.60 12.99 -13.10
N GLY A 759 8.43 13.72 -13.85
CA GLY A 759 9.02 13.20 -15.07
C GLY A 759 9.87 11.96 -14.74
N ARG A 760 10.73 11.58 -15.66
CA ARG A 760 11.56 10.38 -15.57
C ARG A 760 12.33 10.19 -14.24
N TYR A 761 12.69 11.27 -13.54
CA TYR A 761 13.51 11.24 -12.33
C TYR A 761 12.77 11.65 -11.05
N GLY A 762 11.43 11.68 -11.08
CA GLY A 762 10.60 11.95 -9.91
C GLY A 762 10.31 10.69 -9.08
N ASP A 763 9.50 10.85 -8.03
CA ASP A 763 9.09 9.76 -7.14
C ASP A 763 8.26 8.70 -7.88
N SER A 764 8.74 7.46 -7.93
CA SER A 764 8.08 6.32 -8.62
C SER A 764 6.72 5.96 -8.01
N ARG A 765 6.51 6.34 -6.75
CA ARG A 765 5.24 6.19 -6.05
C ARG A 765 4.22 7.18 -6.59
N SER A 766 4.63 8.27 -7.23
CA SER A 766 3.68 9.26 -7.71
C SER A 766 2.81 8.69 -8.85
N PRO A 767 1.48 8.89 -8.82
CA PRO A 767 0.57 8.46 -9.88
C PRO A 767 0.84 9.05 -11.26
N ALA A 768 1.59 10.15 -11.31
CA ALA A 768 1.98 10.84 -12.54
C ALA A 768 3.39 10.43 -13.03
N PHE A 769 4.04 9.47 -12.38
CA PHE A 769 5.38 9.01 -12.73
C PHE A 769 5.44 8.39 -14.14
N GLY A 770 6.42 8.84 -14.93
CA GLY A 770 6.64 8.43 -16.31
C GLY A 770 6.14 9.46 -17.33
N GLU A 771 5.98 9.05 -18.59
CA GLU A 771 5.48 9.97 -19.63
C GLU A 771 4.02 10.35 -19.38
N LEU A 772 3.78 11.65 -19.18
CA LEU A 772 2.47 12.26 -18.85
C LEU A 772 1.35 12.03 -19.87
N ASP A 773 1.63 11.45 -21.05
CA ASP A 773 0.64 11.32 -22.12
C ASP A 773 -0.02 9.93 -22.22
N GLY A 774 0.47 8.91 -21.49
CA GLY A 774 -0.16 7.58 -21.47
C GLY A 774 -0.10 6.80 -22.79
N TYR A 775 0.62 7.29 -23.81
CA TYR A 775 0.72 6.65 -25.14
C TYR A 775 1.96 5.75 -25.33
N GLY A 776 2.72 5.51 -24.26
CA GLY A 776 3.92 4.65 -24.28
C GLY A 776 5.11 5.23 -25.06
N ALA A 777 6.25 4.56 -24.94
CA ALA A 777 7.54 4.93 -25.55
C ALA A 777 7.37 5.30 -27.03
N SER A 778 7.75 6.52 -27.45
CA SER A 778 7.60 7.04 -28.83
C SER A 778 8.85 7.69 -29.36
N LEU A 779 9.03 7.61 -30.69
CA LEU A 779 9.80 8.63 -31.40
C LEU A 779 9.01 9.93 -31.35
N LYS A 780 9.53 10.92 -30.64
CA LYS A 780 8.90 12.25 -30.45
C LYS A 780 8.91 13.14 -31.70
N VAL A 781 9.24 12.56 -32.85
CA VAL A 781 9.28 13.21 -34.15
C VAL A 781 8.56 12.32 -35.18
N PRO A 782 7.89 12.90 -36.19
CA PRO A 782 7.29 12.13 -37.28
C PRO A 782 8.32 11.25 -38.02
N PRO A 783 7.93 10.09 -38.58
CA PRO A 783 8.84 9.17 -39.28
C PRO A 783 9.70 9.82 -40.38
N GLU A 784 9.13 10.70 -41.20
CA GLU A 784 9.88 11.40 -42.26
C GLU A 784 10.98 12.29 -41.68
N GLU A 785 10.67 13.00 -40.59
CA GLU A 785 11.60 13.88 -39.90
C GLU A 785 12.67 13.06 -39.15
N ALA A 786 12.29 11.94 -38.55
CA ALA A 786 13.21 10.98 -37.94
C ALA A 786 14.23 10.45 -38.96
N MET A 787 13.78 10.07 -40.15
CA MET A 787 14.67 9.63 -41.24
C MET A 787 15.59 10.76 -41.72
N ARG A 788 15.10 12.00 -41.76
CA ARG A 788 15.89 13.19 -42.13
C ARG A 788 16.98 13.49 -41.11
N LEU A 789 16.66 13.38 -39.82
CA LEU A 789 17.55 13.71 -38.71
C LEU A 789 18.57 12.61 -38.42
N TRP A 790 18.11 11.36 -38.39
CA TRP A 790 18.92 10.23 -37.90
C TRP A 790 19.46 9.34 -39.02
N GLY A 791 18.96 9.50 -40.24
CA GLY A 791 19.43 8.75 -41.41
C GLY A 791 19.09 7.27 -41.33
N THR A 792 19.99 6.42 -41.82
CA THR A 792 19.80 4.97 -41.96
C THR A 792 21.00 4.24 -41.33
N PRO A 793 21.04 4.14 -39.99
CA PRO A 793 22.20 3.61 -39.28
C PRO A 793 22.39 2.12 -39.59
N VAL A 794 23.60 1.69 -39.93
CA VAL A 794 23.91 0.28 -40.22
C VAL A 794 25.03 -0.30 -39.38
N ASP A 795 25.78 0.56 -38.69
CA ASP A 795 26.86 0.19 -37.78
C ASP A 795 26.99 1.18 -36.62
N GLU A 796 27.89 0.87 -35.67
CA GLU A 796 28.11 1.71 -34.49
C GLU A 796 28.58 3.12 -34.83
N SER A 797 29.31 3.32 -35.94
CA SER A 797 29.85 4.63 -36.30
C SER A 797 28.74 5.63 -36.63
N ASP A 798 27.64 5.15 -37.21
CA ASP A 798 26.45 5.95 -37.44
C ASP A 798 25.81 6.41 -36.11
N ILE A 799 25.69 5.52 -35.13
CA ILE A 799 25.14 5.84 -33.82
C ILE A 799 26.03 6.84 -33.08
N ARG A 800 27.35 6.59 -33.06
CA ARG A 800 28.34 7.52 -32.48
C ARG A 800 28.19 8.93 -33.06
N ARG A 801 28.04 9.04 -34.38
CA ARG A 801 27.84 10.32 -35.07
C ARG A 801 26.54 11.00 -34.65
N ILE A 802 25.42 10.28 -34.57
CA ILE A 802 24.11 10.84 -34.19
C ILE A 802 24.17 11.42 -32.77
N PHE A 803 24.62 10.63 -31.81
CA PHE A 803 24.71 11.04 -30.40
C PHE A 803 25.72 12.18 -30.21
N THR A 804 26.85 12.13 -30.90
CA THR A 804 27.86 13.21 -30.85
C THR A 804 27.37 14.51 -31.46
N ASN A 805 26.66 14.44 -32.59
CA ASN A 805 26.10 15.63 -33.24
C ASN A 805 25.00 16.27 -32.40
N TYR A 806 24.19 15.46 -31.71
CA TYR A 806 23.18 15.93 -30.77
C TYR A 806 23.80 16.66 -29.58
N VAL A 807 24.76 16.04 -28.91
CA VAL A 807 25.44 16.68 -27.76
C VAL A 807 26.14 17.98 -28.19
N LYS A 808 26.70 18.06 -29.40
CA LYS A 808 27.30 19.28 -29.95
C LYS A 808 26.27 20.34 -30.40
N GLY A 809 24.97 20.08 -30.27
CA GLY A 809 23.90 20.98 -30.72
C GLY A 809 23.76 21.08 -32.24
N SER A 810 24.46 20.25 -33.01
CA SER A 810 24.36 20.20 -34.48
C SER A 810 23.14 19.40 -34.96
N LEU A 811 22.60 18.54 -34.10
CA LEU A 811 21.36 17.81 -34.31
C LEU A 811 20.35 18.24 -33.26
N ALA A 812 19.12 18.52 -33.68
CA ALA A 812 18.09 19.09 -32.82
C ALA A 812 17.58 18.13 -31.74
N CYS A 813 17.54 16.82 -32.04
CA CYS A 813 17.01 15.79 -31.15
C CYS A 813 17.55 14.39 -31.49
N ILE A 814 17.45 13.48 -30.52
CA ILE A 814 17.69 12.03 -30.65
C ILE A 814 16.43 11.28 -30.22
N PRO A 815 16.32 9.96 -30.46
CA PRO A 815 15.10 9.22 -30.10
C PRO A 815 14.67 9.36 -28.64
N TRP A 816 15.62 9.49 -27.71
CA TRP A 816 15.38 9.65 -26.27
C TRP A 816 15.19 11.09 -25.80
N CYS A 817 15.49 12.09 -26.64
CA CYS A 817 15.41 13.49 -26.24
C CYS A 817 15.03 14.38 -27.42
N ASP A 818 13.85 15.00 -27.30
CA ASP A 818 13.20 15.82 -28.31
C ASP A 818 13.45 17.33 -28.16
N VAL A 819 14.20 17.70 -27.12
CA VAL A 819 14.61 19.06 -26.85
C VAL A 819 16.10 19.23 -27.16
N PRO A 820 16.54 20.45 -27.53
CA PRO A 820 17.96 20.75 -27.62
C PRO A 820 18.65 20.53 -26.27
N VAL A 821 19.97 20.32 -26.32
CA VAL A 821 20.82 20.23 -25.14
C VAL A 821 20.70 21.50 -24.29
N TRP A 822 20.51 21.33 -22.98
CA TRP A 822 20.35 22.43 -22.05
C TRP A 822 21.69 23.08 -21.71
N ASP A 823 21.65 24.35 -21.26
CA ASP A 823 22.86 25.12 -20.93
C ASP A 823 23.70 24.44 -19.82
N GLU A 824 23.08 23.66 -18.92
CA GLU A 824 23.77 22.88 -17.89
C GLU A 824 24.71 21.79 -18.45
N THR A 825 24.47 21.35 -19.69
CA THR A 825 25.28 20.31 -20.34
C THR A 825 26.52 20.91 -21.01
N ALA A 826 26.58 22.23 -21.21
CA ALA A 826 27.73 22.92 -21.80
C ALA A 826 29.09 22.55 -21.17
N PRO A 827 29.26 22.53 -19.82
CA PRO A 827 30.52 22.10 -19.21
C PRO A 827 30.86 20.62 -19.46
N LEU A 828 29.85 19.79 -19.74
CA LEU A 828 30.01 18.33 -19.90
C LEU A 828 30.36 17.92 -21.33
N LEU A 829 30.20 18.81 -22.31
CA LEU A 829 30.39 18.53 -23.74
C LEU A 829 31.68 17.77 -24.07
N PRO A 830 32.87 18.12 -23.52
CA PRO A 830 34.09 17.39 -23.83
C PRO A 830 34.08 15.95 -23.30
N ALA A 831 33.49 15.72 -22.12
CA ALA A 831 33.39 14.40 -21.52
C ALA A 831 32.37 13.54 -22.28
N LEU A 832 31.17 14.06 -22.50
CA LEU A 832 30.10 13.37 -23.24
C LEU A 832 30.53 13.04 -24.68
N THR A 833 31.28 13.92 -25.35
CA THR A 833 31.86 13.64 -26.66
C THR A 833 32.85 12.47 -26.60
N ARG A 834 33.72 12.41 -25.58
CA ARG A 834 34.66 11.28 -25.42
C ARG A 834 33.95 9.96 -25.14
N LEU A 835 32.85 9.98 -24.38
CA LEU A 835 32.03 8.80 -24.12
C LEU A 835 31.35 8.32 -25.41
N ASN A 836 30.62 9.22 -26.09
CA ASN A 836 29.86 8.90 -27.30
C ASN A 836 30.76 8.49 -28.48
N ASP A 837 31.74 9.31 -28.84
CA ASP A 837 32.58 9.11 -30.03
C ASP A 837 33.76 8.16 -29.76
N GLY A 838 34.46 8.40 -28.66
CA GLY A 838 35.68 7.67 -28.30
C GLY A 838 35.40 6.24 -27.84
N LYS A 839 34.56 6.09 -26.80
CA LYS A 839 34.26 4.78 -26.19
C LYS A 839 33.08 4.06 -26.84
N GLY A 840 32.20 4.76 -27.56
CA GLY A 840 30.96 4.18 -28.05
C GLY A 840 29.91 3.97 -26.94
N TRP A 841 30.00 4.75 -25.86
CA TRP A 841 29.02 4.77 -24.77
C TRP A 841 28.01 5.86 -25.05
N TRP A 842 26.79 5.48 -25.43
CA TRP A 842 25.81 6.41 -26.00
C TRP A 842 24.94 7.02 -24.91
N THR A 843 25.24 8.27 -24.58
CA THR A 843 24.64 9.02 -23.48
C THR A 843 23.22 9.51 -23.79
N VAL A 844 22.29 9.26 -22.86
CA VAL A 844 20.86 9.59 -22.97
C VAL A 844 20.35 10.44 -21.80
N GLY A 845 21.17 10.66 -20.79
CA GLY A 845 20.90 11.56 -19.67
C GLY A 845 22.19 11.94 -18.97
N SER A 846 22.30 13.18 -18.52
CA SER A 846 23.47 13.65 -17.77
C SER A 846 23.14 14.88 -16.96
N GLN A 847 23.79 15.03 -15.82
CA GLN A 847 23.71 16.24 -14.99
C GLN A 847 25.09 16.55 -14.41
N PRO A 848 25.52 17.82 -14.36
CA PRO A 848 26.78 18.20 -13.73
C PRO A 848 26.66 18.15 -12.20
N ALA A 849 27.79 18.23 -11.50
CA ALA A 849 27.80 18.43 -10.07
C ALA A 849 27.75 19.93 -9.76
N VAL A 850 26.85 20.32 -8.84
CA VAL A 850 26.62 21.71 -8.42
C VAL A 850 26.68 21.77 -6.90
N ASN A 851 27.41 22.75 -6.37
CA ASN A 851 27.65 22.88 -4.95
C ASN A 851 27.17 24.25 -4.43
N GLY A 852 25.88 24.33 -4.09
CA GLY A 852 25.30 25.47 -3.38
C GLY A 852 25.19 26.74 -4.22
N ILE A 853 24.62 26.62 -5.42
CA ILE A 853 24.35 27.77 -6.29
C ILE A 853 23.04 28.46 -5.90
N ASP A 854 22.89 29.75 -6.20
CA ASP A 854 21.67 30.49 -5.88
C ASP A 854 20.44 29.87 -6.57
N SER A 855 19.35 29.72 -5.82
CA SER A 855 18.03 29.27 -6.31
C SER A 855 17.48 30.06 -7.52
N SER A 856 17.97 31.28 -7.74
CA SER A 856 17.60 32.14 -8.85
C SER A 856 18.58 32.09 -10.03
N ASP A 857 19.57 31.21 -9.99
CA ASP A 857 20.50 30.99 -11.10
C ASP A 857 19.74 30.61 -12.38
N PRO A 858 20.05 31.23 -13.54
CA PRO A 858 19.30 31.02 -14.78
C PRO A 858 19.46 29.62 -15.37
N THR A 859 20.52 28.89 -15.00
CA THR A 859 20.83 27.57 -15.54
C THR A 859 20.40 26.45 -14.60
N TYR A 860 20.70 26.59 -13.31
CA TYR A 860 20.52 25.52 -12.30
C TYR A 860 19.44 25.83 -11.26
N GLY A 861 18.97 27.08 -11.21
CA GLY A 861 18.08 27.57 -10.16
C GLY A 861 16.66 27.02 -10.28
N PHE A 862 16.10 26.58 -9.16
CA PHE A 862 14.69 26.25 -9.02
C PHE A 862 14.19 26.60 -7.61
N GLY A 863 12.86 26.63 -7.43
CA GLY A 863 12.23 26.83 -6.13
C GLY A 863 12.24 28.30 -5.65
N PRO A 864 11.92 28.53 -4.36
CA PRO A 864 11.85 29.87 -3.79
C PRO A 864 13.18 30.64 -3.85
N LYS A 865 13.10 31.95 -4.06
CA LYS A 865 14.28 32.84 -4.04
C LYS A 865 15.04 32.79 -2.72
N ASN A 866 16.33 33.11 -2.77
CA ASN A 866 17.27 33.11 -1.64
C ASN A 866 17.57 31.72 -1.05
N GLY A 867 17.30 30.65 -1.80
CA GLY A 867 17.77 29.30 -1.48
C GLY A 867 19.08 28.94 -2.16
N PHE A 868 19.57 27.73 -1.87
CA PHE A 868 20.77 27.15 -2.45
C PHE A 868 20.48 25.78 -3.07
N ILE A 869 20.95 25.56 -4.30
CA ILE A 869 20.75 24.34 -5.07
C ILE A 869 22.04 23.51 -5.13
N PHE A 870 21.87 22.20 -5.04
CA PHE A 870 22.93 21.20 -5.07
C PHE A 870 22.57 20.07 -6.03
N GLN A 871 23.59 19.56 -6.73
CA GLN A 871 23.46 18.46 -7.67
C GLN A 871 24.65 17.51 -7.54
N LYS A 872 24.39 16.20 -7.50
CA LYS A 872 25.39 15.17 -7.79
C LYS A 872 25.50 15.02 -9.30
N SER A 873 26.72 14.73 -9.76
CA SER A 873 26.91 14.39 -11.17
C SER A 873 26.44 12.96 -11.41
N PHE A 874 25.71 12.77 -12.50
CA PHE A 874 25.36 11.45 -13.01
C PHE A 874 25.38 11.45 -14.53
N VAL A 875 25.52 10.25 -15.09
CA VAL A 875 25.32 10.01 -16.52
C VAL A 875 24.60 8.70 -16.71
N GLU A 876 23.75 8.65 -17.72
CA GLU A 876 23.12 7.45 -18.19
C GLU A 876 23.44 7.21 -19.66
N MET A 877 23.75 5.97 -20.00
CA MET A 877 24.26 5.60 -21.31
C MET A 877 23.97 4.14 -21.67
N PHE A 878 23.89 3.87 -22.97
CA PHE A 878 23.94 2.52 -23.52
C PHE A 878 25.38 2.10 -23.77
N MET A 879 25.73 0.87 -23.38
CA MET A 879 27.07 0.31 -23.61
C MET A 879 27.05 -1.21 -23.82
N SER A 880 28.15 -1.73 -24.36
CA SER A 880 28.32 -3.18 -24.56
C SER A 880 28.46 -3.91 -23.21
N GLU A 881 28.11 -5.20 -23.18
CA GLU A 881 28.31 -6.03 -21.98
C GLU A 881 29.76 -6.04 -21.51
N LYS A 882 30.71 -6.07 -22.44
CA LYS A 882 32.16 -6.04 -22.14
C LYS A 882 32.53 -4.77 -21.38
N ASP A 883 32.04 -3.62 -21.85
CA ASP A 883 32.34 -2.33 -21.23
C ASP A 883 31.63 -2.18 -19.89
N LYS A 884 30.39 -2.66 -19.76
CA LYS A 884 29.65 -2.68 -18.50
C LYS A 884 30.43 -3.46 -17.43
N ARG A 885 30.90 -4.67 -17.75
CA ARG A 885 31.67 -5.50 -16.80
C ARG A 885 32.94 -4.79 -16.34
N ALA A 886 33.70 -4.20 -17.28
CA ALA A 886 34.90 -3.44 -16.96
C ALA A 886 34.60 -2.19 -16.10
N LEU A 887 33.48 -1.51 -16.34
CA LEU A 887 33.05 -0.36 -15.55
C LEU A 887 32.67 -0.76 -14.11
N VAL A 888 31.89 -1.82 -13.93
CA VAL A 888 31.48 -2.32 -12.61
C VAL A 888 32.68 -2.76 -11.77
N GLU A 889 33.64 -3.48 -12.38
CA GLU A 889 34.88 -3.87 -11.70
C GLU A 889 35.67 -2.65 -11.22
N ARG A 890 35.78 -1.61 -12.05
CA ARG A 890 36.45 -0.36 -11.69
C ARG A 890 35.71 0.41 -10.60
N ILE A 891 34.37 0.38 -10.59
CA ILE A 891 33.58 1.00 -9.52
C ILE A 891 33.86 0.31 -8.18
N GLY A 892 33.96 -1.03 -8.16
CA GLY A 892 34.30 -1.78 -6.96
C GLY A 892 35.70 -1.51 -6.40
N GLN A 893 36.61 -0.97 -7.23
CA GLN A 893 37.97 -0.57 -6.83
C GLN A 893 38.08 0.92 -6.50
N SER A 894 37.01 1.70 -6.66
CA SER A 894 37.04 3.15 -6.45
C SER A 894 37.07 3.48 -4.97
N GLU A 895 37.99 4.38 -4.56
CA GLU A 895 38.00 4.96 -3.22
C GLU A 895 36.85 5.96 -3.01
N THR A 896 36.36 6.55 -4.10
CA THR A 896 35.22 7.48 -4.09
C THR A 896 33.90 6.70 -4.16
N PRO A 897 32.90 7.04 -3.33
CA PRO A 897 31.59 6.40 -3.42
C PRO A 897 30.93 6.71 -4.77
N ILE A 898 30.81 5.66 -5.60
CA ILE A 898 30.12 5.67 -6.89
C ILE A 898 29.07 4.57 -6.86
N THR A 899 27.84 4.91 -7.26
CA THR A 899 26.77 3.92 -7.42
C THR A 899 26.39 3.75 -8.89
N PHE A 900 25.90 2.57 -9.23
CA PHE A 900 25.40 2.28 -10.56
C PHE A 900 24.10 1.48 -10.54
N TYR A 901 23.33 1.63 -11.60
CA TYR A 901 22.20 0.78 -11.95
C TYR A 901 22.39 0.31 -13.39
N ALA A 902 22.26 -0.98 -13.65
CA ALA A 902 22.49 -1.57 -14.96
C ALA A 902 21.44 -2.63 -15.28
N ALA A 903 20.88 -2.60 -16.49
CA ALA A 903 20.00 -3.66 -16.99
C ALA A 903 19.95 -3.68 -18.52
N MET A 904 19.70 -4.85 -19.10
CA MET A 904 19.28 -5.04 -20.48
C MET A 904 17.75 -4.91 -20.60
N HIS A 905 17.21 -5.12 -21.80
CA HIS A 905 15.76 -5.17 -22.03
C HIS A 905 15.04 -6.23 -21.18
N ASP A 906 15.74 -7.30 -20.77
CA ASP A 906 15.22 -8.34 -19.87
C ASP A 906 15.28 -7.89 -18.39
N PRO A 907 14.16 -7.85 -17.66
CA PRO A 907 14.14 -7.53 -16.23
C PRO A 907 15.04 -8.40 -15.34
N ALA A 908 15.28 -9.66 -15.72
CA ALA A 908 16.13 -10.55 -14.93
C ALA A 908 17.62 -10.15 -14.93
N SER A 909 18.03 -9.24 -15.83
CA SER A 909 19.41 -8.79 -15.95
C SER A 909 19.81 -7.64 -15.02
N PHE A 910 18.90 -7.19 -14.14
CA PHE A 910 19.15 -6.03 -13.29
C PHE A 910 20.31 -6.24 -12.31
N GLU A 911 21.24 -5.28 -12.28
CA GLU A 911 22.42 -5.26 -11.43
C GLU A 911 22.64 -3.87 -10.84
N THR A 912 22.97 -3.79 -9.55
CA THR A 912 23.31 -2.55 -8.85
C THR A 912 24.20 -2.83 -7.64
N ASN A 913 24.97 -1.83 -7.20
CA ASN A 913 25.67 -1.83 -5.90
C ASN A 913 24.94 -1.05 -4.80
N VAL A 914 23.67 -0.69 -5.05
CA VAL A 914 22.78 -0.03 -4.10
C VAL A 914 21.92 -1.11 -3.41
N GLY A 915 21.69 -0.98 -2.10
CA GLY A 915 20.82 -1.92 -1.37
C GLY A 915 19.37 -1.90 -1.88
N GLU A 916 18.59 -2.93 -1.54
CA GLU A 916 17.22 -3.17 -2.06
C GLU A 916 16.26 -1.98 -1.87
N HIS A 917 16.47 -1.17 -0.84
CA HIS A 917 15.69 0.05 -0.56
C HIS A 917 16.51 1.34 -0.68
N GLY A 918 17.68 1.28 -1.33
CA GLY A 918 18.56 2.42 -1.46
C GLY A 918 18.05 3.43 -2.50
N LEU A 919 17.98 4.70 -2.09
CA LEU A 919 17.55 5.82 -2.92
C LEU A 919 18.66 6.86 -2.99
N ASN A 920 18.99 7.30 -4.21
CA ASN A 920 19.98 8.35 -4.43
C ASN A 920 19.30 9.68 -4.76
N ALA A 921 19.26 10.60 -3.80
CA ALA A 921 18.95 11.99 -4.09
C ALA A 921 20.12 12.61 -4.88
N VAL A 922 19.85 13.04 -6.12
CA VAL A 922 20.86 13.62 -7.03
C VAL A 922 20.67 15.11 -7.25
N THR A 923 19.50 15.68 -6.96
CA THR A 923 19.28 17.13 -6.96
C THR A 923 18.46 17.54 -5.75
N TRP A 924 18.93 18.53 -5.01
CA TRP A 924 18.22 19.07 -3.85
C TRP A 924 18.45 20.57 -3.66
N GLY A 925 17.52 21.23 -2.97
CA GLY A 925 17.54 22.64 -2.64
C GLY A 925 17.31 22.87 -1.15
N VAL A 926 17.99 23.87 -0.60
CA VAL A 926 17.80 24.35 0.77
C VAL A 926 17.25 25.76 0.71
N PHE A 927 16.05 25.97 1.25
CA PHE A 927 15.32 27.23 1.14
C PHE A 927 15.05 27.86 2.52
N PRO A 928 15.07 29.19 2.65
CA PRO A 928 14.80 29.85 3.93
C PRO A 928 13.41 29.52 4.48
N GLY A 929 13.36 29.07 5.74
CA GLY A 929 12.11 28.75 6.43
C GLY A 929 11.37 27.51 5.88
N LYS A 930 12.05 26.65 5.12
CA LYS A 930 11.52 25.38 4.60
C LYS A 930 12.48 24.22 4.88
N GLU A 931 11.94 23.01 4.86
CA GLU A 931 12.74 21.78 4.86
C GLU A 931 13.54 21.62 3.55
N VAL A 932 14.52 20.71 3.57
CA VAL A 932 15.32 20.39 2.38
C VAL A 932 14.42 19.73 1.33
N ALA A 933 14.50 20.24 0.11
CA ALA A 933 13.68 19.82 -1.02
C ALA A 933 14.51 18.96 -1.98
N GLN A 934 14.06 17.75 -2.35
CA GLN A 934 14.81 16.84 -3.23
C GLN A 934 14.09 16.63 -4.57
N SER A 935 14.46 17.37 -5.61
CA SER A 935 13.71 17.38 -6.89
C SER A 935 13.95 16.18 -7.80
N THR A 936 15.09 15.52 -7.65
CA THR A 936 15.52 14.44 -8.55
C THR A 936 16.09 13.28 -7.74
N ILE A 937 15.51 12.10 -7.90
CA ILE A 937 15.95 10.87 -7.25
C ILE A 937 16.25 9.78 -8.29
N ILE A 938 17.18 8.88 -7.97
CA ILE A 938 17.50 7.70 -8.77
C ILE A 938 17.47 6.47 -7.85
N GLU A 939 16.54 5.57 -8.13
CA GLU A 939 16.32 4.31 -7.40
C GLU A 939 16.04 3.16 -8.37
N ALA A 940 16.09 1.93 -7.86
CA ALA A 940 15.91 0.72 -8.67
C ALA A 940 14.57 0.70 -9.42
N GLN A 941 13.47 1.05 -8.75
CA GLN A 941 12.12 1.03 -9.35
C GLN A 941 11.97 2.03 -10.50
N SER A 942 12.40 3.29 -10.29
CA SER A 942 12.41 4.32 -11.33
C SER A 942 13.30 3.96 -12.50
N PHE A 943 14.49 3.40 -12.22
CA PHE A 943 15.41 2.94 -13.26
C PHE A 943 14.80 1.81 -14.10
N MET A 944 14.16 0.83 -13.47
CA MET A 944 13.57 -0.32 -14.17
C MET A 944 12.41 0.08 -15.08
N ALA A 945 11.55 0.99 -14.59
CA ALA A 945 10.45 1.55 -15.39
C ALA A 945 10.95 2.40 -16.56
N TRP A 946 12.00 3.21 -16.34
CA TRP A 946 12.64 3.96 -17.41
C TRP A 946 13.31 3.04 -18.43
N ARG A 947 14.01 1.99 -17.97
CA ARG A 947 14.70 1.03 -18.83
C ARG A 947 13.74 0.38 -19.84
N ASP A 948 12.53 -0.02 -19.42
CA ASP A 948 11.52 -0.55 -20.34
C ASP A 948 11.20 0.44 -21.47
N GLU A 949 11.05 1.72 -21.12
CA GLU A 949 10.80 2.79 -22.07
C GLU A 949 12.01 3.05 -22.99
N ALA A 950 13.21 3.10 -22.41
CA ALA A 950 14.46 3.36 -23.12
C ALA A 950 14.74 2.29 -24.19
N PHE A 951 14.48 1.01 -23.88
CA PHE A 951 14.60 -0.08 -24.84
C PHE A 951 13.43 -0.11 -25.83
N ALA A 952 12.20 0.22 -25.40
CA ALA A 952 11.09 0.35 -26.33
C ALA A 952 11.35 1.45 -27.40
N ILE A 953 12.06 2.54 -27.08
CA ILE A 953 12.47 3.56 -28.06
C ILE A 953 13.39 2.98 -29.15
N TRP A 954 14.29 2.04 -28.83
CA TRP A 954 15.08 1.33 -29.85
C TRP A 954 14.19 0.53 -30.80
N ARG A 955 13.14 -0.10 -30.27
CA ARG A 955 12.14 -0.83 -31.07
C ARG A 955 11.36 0.12 -31.99
N GLU A 956 10.97 1.27 -31.49
CA GLU A 956 10.30 2.28 -32.31
C GLU A 956 11.22 2.79 -33.43
N TRP A 957 12.52 2.98 -33.14
CA TRP A 957 13.48 3.43 -34.13
C TRP A 957 13.74 2.38 -35.23
N GLU A 958 13.81 1.09 -34.88
CA GLU A 958 14.00 0.03 -35.88
C GLU A 958 12.78 -0.12 -36.83
N LEU A 959 11.59 0.27 -36.36
CA LEU A 959 10.35 0.15 -37.13
C LEU A 959 10.29 1.10 -38.33
N LEU A 960 11.06 2.20 -38.31
CA LEU A 960 11.21 3.11 -39.46
C LEU A 960 11.76 2.43 -40.72
N PHE A 961 12.46 1.31 -40.55
CA PHE A 961 13.16 0.63 -41.66
C PHE A 961 12.45 -0.66 -42.06
N PRO A 962 12.54 -1.13 -43.32
CA PRO A 962 11.90 -2.38 -43.74
C PRO A 962 12.36 -3.62 -42.95
N PRO A 963 11.50 -4.66 -42.78
CA PRO A 963 11.78 -5.86 -41.97
C PRO A 963 13.12 -6.57 -42.21
N ARG A 964 13.64 -6.52 -43.44
CA ARG A 964 14.87 -7.22 -43.85
C ARG A 964 16.06 -6.30 -44.08
N SER A 965 15.92 -5.00 -43.78
CA SER A 965 16.99 -4.01 -43.96
C SER A 965 18.16 -4.25 -43.00
N ALA A 966 19.35 -3.78 -43.39
CA ALA A 966 20.53 -3.81 -42.53
C ALA A 966 20.30 -2.98 -41.25
N SER A 967 19.68 -1.81 -41.37
CA SER A 967 19.39 -0.92 -40.24
C SER A 967 18.46 -1.53 -39.21
N ARG A 968 17.35 -2.16 -39.63
CA ARG A 968 16.46 -2.81 -38.68
C ARG A 968 17.17 -3.94 -37.92
N LYS A 969 17.98 -4.75 -38.61
CA LYS A 969 18.75 -5.83 -37.97
C LYS A 969 19.78 -5.29 -36.98
N PHE A 970 20.45 -4.19 -37.34
CA PHE A 970 21.46 -3.56 -36.51
C PHE A 970 20.86 -2.93 -35.25
N LEU A 971 19.79 -2.13 -35.39
CA LEU A 971 19.09 -1.53 -34.26
C LEU A 971 18.47 -2.59 -33.33
N ARG A 972 17.95 -3.69 -33.91
CA ARG A 972 17.50 -4.85 -33.13
C ARG A 972 18.64 -5.48 -32.33
N ALA A 973 19.80 -5.67 -32.95
CA ALA A 973 20.96 -6.23 -32.26
C ALA A 973 21.40 -5.33 -31.09
N ILE A 974 21.34 -4.01 -31.23
CA ILE A 974 21.59 -3.08 -30.12
C ILE A 974 20.59 -3.32 -28.99
N HIS A 975 19.29 -3.30 -29.30
CA HIS A 975 18.23 -3.56 -28.33
C HIS A 975 18.45 -4.87 -27.54
N ASP A 976 18.83 -5.94 -28.25
CA ASP A 976 18.93 -7.28 -27.66
C ASP A 976 20.22 -7.48 -26.83
N THR A 977 21.29 -6.70 -27.08
CA THR A 977 22.63 -6.97 -26.52
C THR A 977 23.26 -5.86 -25.69
N TYR A 978 22.77 -4.62 -25.79
CA TYR A 978 23.32 -3.49 -25.03
C TYR A 978 22.70 -3.39 -23.65
N TRP A 979 23.46 -2.79 -22.75
CA TRP A 979 23.07 -2.48 -21.38
C TRP A 979 22.76 -1.00 -21.26
N LEU A 980 21.65 -0.68 -20.61
CA LEU A 980 21.42 0.65 -20.06
C LEU A 980 22.13 0.74 -18.72
N VAL A 981 22.95 1.78 -18.53
CA VAL A 981 23.73 1.97 -17.28
C VAL A 981 23.63 3.41 -16.82
N THR A 982 23.18 3.62 -15.59
CA THR A 982 23.23 4.89 -14.87
C THR A 982 24.37 4.85 -13.86
N VAL A 983 25.22 5.88 -13.83
CA VAL A 983 26.33 6.01 -12.87
C VAL A 983 26.20 7.33 -12.13
N VAL A 984 26.25 7.29 -10.80
CA VAL A 984 26.15 8.47 -9.92
C VAL A 984 27.42 8.61 -9.10
N HIS A 985 28.03 9.79 -9.14
CA HIS A 985 29.18 10.13 -8.29
C HIS A 985 28.71 10.92 -7.06
N HIS A 986 29.00 10.41 -5.86
CA HIS A 986 28.40 10.96 -4.64
C HIS A 986 29.12 12.20 -4.11
N ASP A 987 30.40 12.40 -4.46
CA ASP A 987 31.11 13.62 -4.10
C ASP A 987 30.74 14.74 -5.08
N TYR A 988 29.66 15.45 -4.74
CA TYR A 988 29.13 16.60 -5.49
C TYR A 988 30.03 17.85 -5.38
N LYS A 989 31.05 17.84 -4.50
CA LYS A 989 32.03 18.93 -4.40
C LYS A 989 33.09 18.82 -5.49
N ASP A 990 33.34 17.61 -5.99
CA ASP A 990 34.23 17.35 -7.12
C ASP A 990 33.45 17.38 -8.43
N ALA A 991 33.35 18.57 -9.04
CA ALA A 991 32.60 18.79 -10.28
C ALA A 991 33.04 17.87 -11.44
N ASP A 992 34.32 17.50 -11.47
CA ASP A 992 34.94 16.70 -12.53
C ASP A 992 35.10 15.22 -12.17
N GLY A 993 34.74 14.80 -10.94
CA GLY A 993 35.05 13.48 -10.39
C GLY A 993 34.53 12.34 -11.26
N LEU A 994 33.22 12.37 -11.57
CA LEU A 994 32.58 11.40 -12.46
C LEU A 994 33.23 11.37 -13.84
N TRP A 995 33.45 12.55 -14.43
CA TRP A 995 33.90 12.68 -15.81
C TRP A 995 35.36 12.23 -15.95
N ARG A 996 36.21 12.52 -14.97
CA ARG A 996 37.58 11.96 -14.91
C ARG A 996 37.53 10.45 -14.79
N PHE A 997 36.72 9.91 -13.87
CA PHE A 997 36.57 8.47 -13.68
C PHE A 997 36.13 7.76 -14.97
N LEU A 998 35.12 8.27 -15.66
CA LEU A 998 34.57 7.62 -16.86
C LEU A 998 35.46 7.79 -18.09
N THR A 999 36.18 8.92 -18.23
CA THR A 999 36.99 9.20 -19.42
C THR A 999 38.45 8.73 -19.34
N GLN A 1000 38.91 8.26 -18.17
CA GLN A 1000 40.18 7.55 -18.03
C GLN A 1000 40.21 6.30 -18.94
N ALA A 1001 41.38 6.08 -19.55
CA ALA A 1001 41.62 5.04 -20.55
C ALA A 1001 41.55 3.64 -19.94
#